data_AF-A0A535Q5T7-F1
#
_entry.id   AF-A0A535Q5T7-F1
#
_cell.length_a   1.000
_cell.length_b   1.000
_cell.length_c   1.000
_cell.angle_alpha   90.00
_cell.angle_beta   90.00
_cell.angle_gamma   90.00
#
_symmetry.space_group_name_H-M   'P 1'
#
loop_
_entity.id
_entity.type
_entity.pdbx_description
1 polymer ?
#
loop_
_entity_poly.entity_id
_entity_poly.type
_entity_poly.pdbx_seq_one_letter_code
_entity_poly.pdbx_strand_id
1 'polypeptide(L)'
;MRVFAALSAVAVIAGAVVMGAGNATAAPGSWTQTDVNNATTAGVNYIDSQCALNPDGHCGSSFPFSETGMALVAYSVEQGGVGGFANMPPAHQAHVKAAIHYLLVNQAVDGSWADFGFYQTYSTGIDLGGLSAFTTVDPGVPAAIASARNFLINLDWQGPPREVCSSAQFGAGNDYCGGWNYDPGLLRSDESNTGFAMFGLFLTGGIPASIAAVNIGWQNNIQELTATNPQYSVRNDGGGDYLPGVAGPPFFFPPFSSNANDSGSMLFGYAYDSVPSADPRVQAGLKFGQDVLDTYEKSLPATRTGIYHDGANEDGSCVVGAALCDWHDTGDGGYHYGLFALTKGLGEYIPPVLSDPNNWYAKVVDLLITQQNVNGSWPDDGRDDGSQLMATAFAVSALGLVAVEQPISNATGLPFSATEGQNACGNVATFNDADNKAVAGDYSATIDWGDGSSSPGTVSGSNGRFTVSGCHTYSEEGKYTIKVTITDVDNSGNTATTSSTATVADAALTSSCTMPPVITTTFVGSTAEFTDGSSTGTLSDFSATISWGDTTSSMGTIVGGPGLLPYDVSGSHNYSTTGTFTVTTTIKDVGGSQTVATCHVFVAGFPTANGGTFVIGDLEAGLGNHVTWWSSQWAKINQMSGGPAPSSMKGFAGFEDMPLPSPIPPLTKLCGMTWTTDTGNSSPP
;
A
#
# COMPACT_ATOMS: atom_id res chain seq x y z
N MET A 1 -29.79 10.11 -8.73
CA MET A 1 -30.23 9.96 -10.13
C MET A 1 -29.24 10.65 -11.07
N ARG A 2 -28.06 10.05 -11.24
CA ARG A 2 -27.16 10.17 -12.40
C ARG A 2 -26.56 8.77 -12.58
N VAL A 3 -26.48 8.28 -13.81
CA VAL A 3 -26.35 6.85 -14.11
C VAL A 3 -24.88 6.50 -14.31
N PHE A 4 -24.35 5.61 -13.47
CA PHE A 4 -23.20 4.78 -13.84
C PHE A 4 -23.75 3.47 -14.39
N ALA A 5 -23.54 3.22 -15.68
CA ALA A 5 -23.86 1.96 -16.31
C ALA A 5 -22.61 1.07 -16.30
N ALA A 6 -22.64 0.00 -15.51
CA ALA A 6 -21.73 -1.12 -15.75
C ALA A 6 -22.17 -1.81 -17.06
N LEU A 7 -21.30 -1.88 -18.06
CA LEU A 7 -21.49 -2.75 -19.21
C LEU A 7 -20.68 -4.04 -19.02
N SER A 8 -21.35 -5.07 -18.50
CA SER A 8 -20.96 -6.45 -18.77
C SER A 8 -21.15 -6.72 -20.27
N ALA A 9 -20.12 -7.20 -20.96
CA ALA A 9 -20.22 -7.51 -22.39
C ALA A 9 -21.18 -8.68 -22.63
N VAL A 10 -22.36 -8.39 -23.19
CA VAL A 10 -23.22 -9.40 -23.81
C VAL A 10 -22.83 -9.49 -25.28
N ALA A 11 -22.35 -10.66 -25.70
CA ALA A 11 -22.01 -10.93 -27.09
C ALA A 11 -23.26 -10.81 -27.99
N VAL A 12 -23.30 -9.76 -28.80
CA VAL A 12 -24.25 -9.62 -29.91
C VAL A 12 -23.46 -9.76 -31.20
N ILE A 13 -23.65 -10.89 -31.89
CA ILE A 13 -23.12 -11.11 -33.24
C ILE A 13 -23.92 -10.23 -34.21
N ALA A 14 -23.51 -8.96 -34.33
CA ALA A 14 -23.87 -8.10 -35.44
C ALA A 14 -22.68 -8.09 -36.39
N GLY A 15 -22.89 -8.48 -37.66
CA GLY A 15 -21.82 -8.61 -38.64
C GLY A 15 -21.10 -7.27 -38.84
N ALA A 16 -19.87 -7.18 -38.34
CA ALA A 16 -19.03 -6.02 -38.56
C ALA A 16 -18.73 -5.90 -40.05
N VAL A 17 -19.11 -4.77 -40.65
CA VAL A 17 -18.46 -4.31 -41.86
C VAL A 17 -17.03 -3.98 -41.46
N VAL A 18 -16.08 -4.81 -41.86
CA VAL A 18 -14.66 -4.52 -41.71
C VAL A 18 -14.34 -3.28 -42.54
N MET A 19 -14.32 -2.12 -41.89
CA MET A 19 -13.70 -0.92 -42.45
C MET A 19 -12.19 -1.16 -42.40
N GLY A 20 -11.63 -1.70 -43.48
CA GLY A 20 -10.18 -1.78 -43.63
C GLY A 20 -9.59 -0.37 -43.59
N ALA A 21 -8.52 -0.18 -42.83
CA ALA A 21 -7.90 1.12 -42.51
C ALA A 21 -7.26 1.88 -43.71
N GLY A 22 -7.50 1.44 -44.94
CA GLY A 22 -7.06 2.15 -46.14
C GLY A 22 -7.78 3.50 -46.31
N ASN A 23 -7.06 4.59 -46.01
CA ASN A 23 -7.46 5.99 -46.11
C ASN A 23 -8.37 6.53 -44.98
N ALA A 24 -8.06 6.25 -43.72
CA ALA A 24 -8.61 7.07 -42.63
C ALA A 24 -7.97 8.47 -42.63
N THR A 25 -8.78 9.53 -42.70
CA THR A 25 -8.34 10.94 -42.75
C THR A 25 -8.85 11.70 -41.52
N ALA A 26 -8.49 11.19 -40.34
CA ALA A 26 -8.71 11.89 -39.08
C ALA A 26 -7.56 12.86 -38.80
N ALA A 27 -7.55 13.42 -37.59
CA ALA A 27 -6.47 14.25 -37.06
C ALA A 27 -6.26 13.92 -35.56
N PRO A 28 -5.14 14.32 -34.95
CA PRO A 28 -4.92 14.21 -33.51
C PRO A 28 -6.12 14.75 -32.71
N GLY A 29 -6.47 14.07 -31.62
CA GLY A 29 -7.61 14.43 -30.76
C GLY A 29 -8.99 14.03 -31.28
N SER A 30 -9.13 13.55 -32.52
CA SER A 30 -10.42 13.15 -33.11
C SER A 30 -10.69 11.64 -33.12
N TRP A 31 -9.65 10.83 -32.89
CA TRP A 31 -9.75 9.37 -32.74
C TRP A 31 -10.50 8.97 -31.46
N THR A 32 -11.27 7.89 -31.51
CA THR A 32 -11.93 7.32 -30.33
C THR A 32 -11.19 6.10 -29.81
N GLN A 33 -11.39 5.76 -28.53
CA GLN A 33 -10.85 4.52 -27.97
C GLN A 33 -11.33 3.27 -28.72
N THR A 34 -12.50 3.32 -29.36
CA THR A 34 -12.99 2.23 -30.23
C THR A 34 -12.08 2.05 -31.45
N ASP A 35 -11.59 3.15 -32.03
CA ASP A 35 -10.71 3.10 -33.20
C ASP A 35 -9.33 2.56 -32.83
N VAL A 36 -8.77 3.00 -31.71
CA VAL A 36 -7.55 2.45 -31.11
C VAL A 36 -7.69 0.95 -30.87
N ASN A 37 -8.76 0.52 -30.17
CA ASN A 37 -9.01 -0.88 -29.90
C ASN A 37 -9.14 -1.71 -31.19
N ASN A 38 -9.83 -1.20 -32.22
CA ASN A 38 -9.96 -1.87 -33.51
C ASN A 38 -8.61 -2.03 -34.23
N ALA A 39 -7.79 -0.96 -34.25
CA ALA A 39 -6.47 -0.99 -34.87
C ALA A 39 -5.53 -1.97 -34.16
N THR A 40 -5.49 -1.92 -32.83
CA THR A 40 -4.77 -2.86 -31.96
C THR A 40 -5.21 -4.30 -32.19
N THR A 41 -6.52 -4.58 -32.21
CA THR A 41 -7.04 -5.93 -32.51
C THR A 41 -6.65 -6.40 -33.91
N ALA A 42 -6.68 -5.54 -34.93
CA ALA A 42 -6.23 -5.91 -36.27
C ALA A 42 -4.72 -6.22 -36.32
N GLY A 43 -3.89 -5.48 -35.57
CA GLY A 43 -2.46 -5.77 -35.42
C GLY A 43 -2.16 -7.10 -34.74
N VAL A 44 -2.84 -7.39 -33.62
CA VAL A 44 -2.70 -8.68 -32.91
C VAL A 44 -3.12 -9.85 -33.81
N ASN A 45 -4.23 -9.73 -34.56
CA ASN A 45 -4.64 -10.76 -35.53
C ASN A 45 -3.62 -10.96 -36.66
N TYR A 46 -2.94 -9.90 -37.11
CA TYR A 46 -1.84 -10.04 -38.06
C TYR A 46 -0.68 -10.82 -37.44
N ILE A 47 -0.25 -10.47 -36.22
CA ILE A 47 0.83 -11.15 -35.50
C ILE A 47 0.50 -12.64 -35.28
N ASP A 48 -0.73 -12.97 -34.86
CA ASP A 48 -1.20 -14.36 -34.71
C ASP A 48 -1.07 -15.15 -36.02
N SER A 49 -1.43 -14.53 -37.15
CA SER A 49 -1.27 -15.14 -38.47
C SER A 49 0.20 -15.43 -38.86
N GLN A 50 1.17 -14.71 -38.28
CA GLN A 50 2.60 -14.97 -38.48
C GLN A 50 3.12 -16.05 -37.53
N CYS A 51 2.68 -16.06 -36.26
CA CYS A 51 2.98 -17.16 -35.32
C CYS A 51 2.46 -18.51 -35.83
N ALA A 52 1.29 -18.52 -36.49
CA ALA A 52 0.67 -19.71 -37.06
C ALA A 52 1.49 -20.39 -38.18
N LEU A 53 2.52 -19.73 -38.74
CA LEU A 53 3.35 -20.26 -39.82
C LEU A 53 4.41 -21.25 -39.34
N ASN A 54 4.74 -21.25 -38.04
CA ASN A 54 5.94 -21.87 -37.49
C ASN A 54 5.61 -23.03 -36.52
N PRO A 55 5.79 -24.30 -36.93
CA PRO A 55 5.39 -25.46 -36.12
C PRO A 55 6.21 -25.68 -34.83
N ASP A 56 7.35 -25.01 -34.69
CA ASP A 56 8.20 -25.03 -33.50
C ASP A 56 7.82 -23.97 -32.45
N GLY A 57 6.91 -23.06 -32.80
CA GLY A 57 6.27 -22.12 -31.88
C GLY A 57 6.81 -20.68 -31.88
N HIS A 58 7.87 -20.39 -32.63
CA HIS A 58 8.36 -19.00 -32.76
C HIS A 58 7.42 -18.14 -33.62
N CYS A 59 7.43 -16.83 -33.45
CA CYS A 59 6.69 -15.90 -34.30
C CYS A 59 7.63 -15.22 -35.31
N GLY A 60 7.12 -14.92 -36.50
CA GLY A 60 7.87 -14.18 -37.52
C GLY A 60 8.72 -15.06 -38.43
N SER A 61 9.80 -14.49 -38.96
CA SER A 61 10.65 -15.14 -39.97
C SER A 61 12.07 -14.57 -40.10
N SER A 62 12.37 -13.46 -39.43
CA SER A 62 13.62 -12.69 -39.54
C SER A 62 14.44 -12.73 -38.26
N PHE A 63 13.81 -12.57 -37.09
CA PHE A 63 14.46 -12.48 -35.78
C PHE A 63 13.68 -13.38 -34.79
N PRO A 64 13.85 -14.71 -34.85
CA PRO A 64 12.95 -15.66 -34.19
C PRO A 64 12.86 -15.51 -32.66
N PHE A 65 13.84 -14.90 -31.98
CA PHE A 65 13.70 -14.54 -30.57
C PHE A 65 12.92 -13.24 -30.41
N SER A 66 13.47 -12.10 -30.88
CA SER A 66 12.84 -10.80 -30.70
C SER A 66 11.42 -10.69 -31.31
N GLU A 67 11.13 -11.32 -32.44
CA GLU A 67 9.78 -11.38 -33.02
C GLU A 67 8.82 -12.21 -32.15
N THR A 68 9.31 -13.24 -31.45
CA THR A 68 8.53 -14.03 -30.50
C THR A 68 8.26 -13.24 -29.21
N GLY A 69 9.27 -12.60 -28.63
CA GLY A 69 9.10 -11.74 -27.47
C GLY A 69 8.18 -10.55 -27.76
N MET A 70 8.36 -9.83 -28.88
CA MET A 70 7.45 -8.74 -29.25
C MET A 70 6.05 -9.21 -29.63
N ALA A 71 5.88 -10.42 -30.19
CA ALA A 71 4.54 -11.01 -30.35
C ALA A 71 3.86 -11.25 -29.00
N LEU A 72 4.58 -11.76 -28.00
CA LEU A 72 4.07 -11.89 -26.63
C LEU A 72 3.73 -10.52 -26.01
N VAL A 73 4.56 -9.49 -26.21
CA VAL A 73 4.23 -8.12 -25.78
C VAL A 73 2.91 -7.65 -26.41
N ALA A 74 2.72 -7.86 -27.72
CA ALA A 74 1.48 -7.49 -28.42
C ALA A 74 0.26 -8.28 -27.91
N TYR A 75 0.38 -9.59 -27.68
CA TYR A 75 -0.67 -10.40 -27.05
C TYR A 75 -1.03 -9.89 -25.64
N SER A 76 -0.08 -9.32 -24.88
CA SER A 76 -0.36 -8.73 -23.56
C SER A 76 -1.32 -7.53 -23.61
N VAL A 77 -1.46 -6.88 -24.77
CA VAL A 77 -2.41 -5.79 -24.99
C VAL A 77 -3.84 -6.34 -25.15
N GLU A 78 -4.00 -7.46 -25.86
CA GLU A 78 -5.29 -8.17 -25.96
C GLU A 78 -5.70 -8.81 -24.62
N GLN A 79 -4.73 -9.32 -23.86
CA GLN A 79 -4.93 -10.02 -22.59
C GLN A 79 -5.63 -9.14 -21.52
N GLY A 80 -5.34 -7.83 -21.51
CA GLY A 80 -5.97 -6.86 -20.60
C GLY A 80 -5.74 -7.13 -19.10
N GLY A 81 -4.54 -7.58 -18.72
CA GLY A 81 -4.14 -7.79 -17.32
C GLY A 81 -3.39 -9.10 -17.07
N VAL A 82 -2.52 -9.14 -16.06
CA VAL A 82 -1.87 -10.40 -15.62
C VAL A 82 -2.95 -11.41 -15.21
N GLY A 83 -2.90 -12.63 -15.76
CA GLY A 83 -3.95 -13.65 -15.56
C GLY A 83 -5.15 -13.55 -16.51
N GLY A 84 -5.25 -12.50 -17.34
CA GLY A 84 -6.26 -12.36 -18.39
C GLY A 84 -6.15 -13.38 -19.55
N PHE A 85 -5.10 -14.22 -19.57
CA PHE A 85 -4.83 -15.21 -20.62
C PHE A 85 -6.06 -16.09 -20.99
N ALA A 86 -6.88 -16.46 -20.00
CA ALA A 86 -8.09 -17.26 -20.23
C ALA A 86 -9.18 -16.54 -21.07
N ASN A 87 -9.12 -15.22 -21.18
CA ASN A 87 -10.07 -14.39 -21.93
C ASN A 87 -9.71 -14.27 -23.42
N MET A 88 -8.47 -14.59 -23.80
CA MET A 88 -7.98 -14.49 -25.18
C MET A 88 -8.64 -15.54 -26.09
N PRO A 89 -8.70 -15.32 -27.42
CA PRO A 89 -9.15 -16.33 -28.37
C PRO A 89 -8.38 -17.67 -28.23
N PRO A 90 -9.04 -18.84 -28.35
CA PRO A 90 -8.37 -20.13 -28.18
C PRO A 90 -7.19 -20.40 -29.13
N ALA A 91 -7.16 -19.76 -30.31
CA ALA A 91 -6.01 -19.79 -31.22
C ALA A 91 -4.81 -19.03 -30.64
N HIS A 92 -5.03 -17.79 -30.20
CA HIS A 92 -4.01 -16.94 -29.60
C HIS A 92 -3.46 -17.60 -28.31
N GLN A 93 -4.34 -18.21 -27.49
CA GLN A 93 -3.91 -19.01 -26.33
C GLN A 93 -2.98 -20.18 -26.70
N ALA A 94 -3.15 -20.80 -27.87
CA ALA A 94 -2.28 -21.88 -28.33
C ALA A 94 -0.94 -21.34 -28.82
N HIS A 95 -0.93 -20.25 -29.60
CA HIS A 95 0.30 -19.63 -30.09
C HIS A 95 1.13 -19.01 -28.95
N VAL A 96 0.51 -18.32 -27.98
CA VAL A 96 1.20 -17.82 -26.77
C VAL A 96 1.89 -18.97 -26.01
N LYS A 97 1.22 -20.12 -25.84
CA LYS A 97 1.84 -21.30 -25.21
C LYS A 97 3.00 -21.86 -26.02
N ALA A 98 2.89 -21.87 -27.35
CA ALA A 98 3.95 -22.33 -28.24
C ALA A 98 5.16 -21.38 -28.22
N ALA A 99 4.93 -20.07 -28.24
CA ALA A 99 5.94 -19.01 -28.12
C ALA A 99 6.68 -19.07 -26.78
N ILE A 100 5.94 -19.18 -25.67
CA ILE A 100 6.54 -19.39 -24.34
C ILE A 100 7.39 -20.67 -24.33
N HIS A 101 6.86 -21.78 -24.85
CA HIS A 101 7.62 -23.03 -24.92
C HIS A 101 8.90 -22.89 -25.76
N TYR A 102 8.82 -22.23 -26.91
CA TYR A 102 9.95 -21.94 -27.79
C TYR A 102 11.05 -21.14 -27.07
N LEU A 103 10.70 -20.05 -26.37
CA LEU A 103 11.66 -19.27 -25.59
C LEU A 103 12.28 -20.12 -24.46
N LEU A 104 11.45 -20.86 -23.71
CA LEU A 104 11.92 -21.69 -22.58
C LEU A 104 12.91 -22.79 -22.99
N VAL A 105 12.73 -23.44 -24.15
CA VAL A 105 13.64 -24.53 -24.60
C VAL A 105 14.90 -24.02 -25.30
N ASN A 106 14.93 -22.76 -25.72
CA ASN A 106 16.06 -22.16 -26.43
C ASN A 106 16.84 -21.11 -25.62
N GLN A 107 16.47 -20.84 -24.35
CA GLN A 107 17.24 -19.96 -23.47
C GLN A 107 18.65 -20.51 -23.26
N ALA A 108 19.67 -19.65 -23.38
CA ALA A 108 21.05 -20.02 -23.16
C ALA A 108 21.37 -20.27 -21.68
N VAL A 109 22.47 -20.97 -21.41
CA VAL A 109 22.89 -21.36 -20.04
C VAL A 109 23.22 -20.16 -19.15
N ASP A 110 23.60 -19.02 -19.75
CA ASP A 110 23.83 -17.75 -19.04
C ASP A 110 22.54 -16.96 -18.76
N GLY A 111 21.40 -17.37 -19.35
CA GLY A 111 20.10 -16.71 -19.26
C GLY A 111 19.70 -15.89 -20.48
N SER A 112 20.59 -15.71 -21.47
CA SER A 112 20.31 -14.90 -22.66
C SER A 112 19.46 -15.60 -23.71
N TRP A 113 18.80 -14.79 -24.54
CA TRP A 113 18.41 -15.13 -25.91
C TRP A 113 19.19 -14.22 -26.87
N ALA A 114 19.48 -14.67 -28.08
CA ALA A 114 20.30 -13.90 -29.02
C ALA A 114 19.98 -14.24 -30.47
N ASP A 115 19.31 -13.34 -31.17
CA ASP A 115 19.15 -13.45 -32.62
C ASP A 115 20.52 -13.46 -33.31
N PHE A 116 20.67 -14.43 -34.22
CA PHE A 116 21.92 -14.81 -34.90
C PHE A 116 23.14 -15.09 -33.99
N GLY A 117 22.95 -15.15 -32.67
CA GLY A 117 24.03 -15.31 -31.68
C GLY A 117 24.78 -14.03 -31.31
N PHE A 118 24.32 -12.85 -31.75
CA PHE A 118 25.01 -11.56 -31.54
C PHE A 118 24.15 -10.45 -30.90
N TYR A 119 22.82 -10.60 -30.88
CA TYR A 119 21.91 -9.58 -30.35
C TYR A 119 21.42 -9.91 -28.92
N GLN A 120 22.34 -10.32 -28.04
CA GLN A 120 22.04 -10.77 -26.67
C GLN A 120 21.15 -9.79 -25.90
N THR A 121 21.58 -8.53 -25.76
CA THR A 121 20.84 -7.49 -25.01
C THR A 121 19.44 -7.29 -25.58
N TYR A 122 19.37 -7.09 -26.90
CA TYR A 122 18.16 -6.74 -27.63
C TYR A 122 17.10 -7.85 -27.53
N SER A 123 17.45 -9.09 -27.88
CA SER A 123 16.54 -10.24 -27.77
C SER A 123 16.18 -10.51 -26.31
N THR A 124 17.13 -10.51 -25.38
CA THR A 124 16.85 -10.82 -23.96
C THR A 124 15.96 -9.77 -23.28
N GLY A 125 16.14 -8.48 -23.58
CA GLY A 125 15.28 -7.41 -23.08
C GLY A 125 13.84 -7.51 -23.61
N ILE A 126 13.69 -7.78 -24.91
CA ILE A 126 12.39 -8.01 -25.55
C ILE A 126 11.69 -9.26 -25.00
N ASP A 127 12.39 -10.38 -24.88
CA ASP A 127 11.82 -11.66 -24.42
C ASP A 127 11.42 -11.60 -22.94
N LEU A 128 12.17 -10.87 -22.10
CA LEU A 128 11.74 -10.55 -20.73
C LEU A 128 10.41 -9.75 -20.72
N GLY A 129 10.32 -8.73 -21.57
CA GLY A 129 9.11 -7.94 -21.75
C GLY A 129 7.92 -8.79 -22.19
N GLY A 130 8.13 -9.70 -23.14
CA GLY A 130 7.12 -10.65 -23.60
C GLY A 130 6.66 -11.63 -22.52
N LEU A 131 7.59 -12.21 -21.77
CA LEU A 131 7.29 -13.20 -20.73
C LEU A 131 6.60 -12.60 -19.48
N SER A 132 6.78 -11.30 -19.22
CA SER A 132 6.22 -10.60 -18.04
C SER A 132 4.71 -10.83 -17.83
N ALA A 133 3.91 -10.72 -18.89
CA ALA A 133 2.45 -10.81 -18.84
C ALA A 133 1.92 -12.24 -18.65
N PHE A 134 2.78 -13.25 -18.84
CA PHE A 134 2.42 -14.67 -18.89
C PHE A 134 3.12 -15.54 -17.83
N THR A 135 3.60 -14.94 -16.75
CA THR A 135 4.25 -15.59 -15.59
C THR A 135 3.49 -16.78 -14.98
N THR A 136 2.18 -16.89 -15.22
CA THR A 136 1.31 -17.97 -14.73
C THR A 136 0.91 -19.00 -15.79
N VAL A 137 1.29 -18.83 -17.07
CA VAL A 137 0.89 -19.70 -18.18
C VAL A 137 1.70 -21.00 -18.22
N ASP A 138 3.00 -20.94 -17.89
CA ASP A 138 3.88 -22.11 -17.76
C ASP A 138 4.77 -21.95 -16.51
N PRO A 139 4.94 -22.99 -15.67
CA PRO A 139 5.73 -22.91 -14.43
C PRO A 139 7.23 -22.67 -14.64
N GLY A 140 7.75 -22.81 -15.86
CA GLY A 140 9.13 -22.45 -16.20
C GLY A 140 9.38 -20.95 -16.35
N VAL A 141 8.35 -20.15 -16.64
CA VAL A 141 8.49 -18.71 -16.93
C VAL A 141 9.17 -17.92 -15.81
N PRO A 142 8.81 -18.08 -14.51
CA PRO A 142 9.48 -17.36 -13.44
C PRO A 142 10.98 -17.67 -13.32
N ALA A 143 11.41 -18.90 -13.65
CA ALA A 143 12.81 -19.29 -13.62
C ALA A 143 13.58 -18.72 -14.82
N ALA A 144 12.98 -18.71 -16.01
CA ALA A 144 13.57 -18.11 -17.20
C ALA A 144 13.73 -16.59 -17.06
N ILE A 145 12.72 -15.91 -16.52
CA ILE A 145 12.79 -14.48 -16.17
C ILE A 145 13.93 -14.23 -15.19
N ALA A 146 14.04 -15.00 -14.10
CA ALA A 146 15.12 -14.83 -13.13
C ALA A 146 16.52 -15.02 -13.76
N SER A 147 16.67 -15.97 -14.70
CA SER A 147 17.92 -16.22 -15.42
C SER A 147 18.28 -15.07 -16.38
N ALA A 148 17.32 -14.60 -17.18
CA ALA A 148 17.51 -13.49 -18.12
C ALA A 148 17.76 -12.15 -17.42
N ARG A 149 17.08 -11.88 -16.29
CA ARG A 149 17.39 -10.74 -15.42
C ARG A 149 18.81 -10.83 -14.89
N ASN A 150 19.26 -12.01 -14.45
CA ASN A 150 20.64 -12.21 -14.02
C ASN A 150 21.65 -11.98 -15.16
N PHE A 151 21.34 -12.40 -16.39
CA PHE A 151 22.17 -12.09 -17.57
C PHE A 151 22.33 -10.57 -17.74
N LEU A 152 21.22 -9.84 -17.90
CA LEU A 152 21.27 -8.39 -18.14
C LEU A 152 21.95 -7.64 -17.00
N ILE A 153 21.67 -7.99 -15.74
CA ILE A 153 22.19 -7.28 -14.55
C ILE A 153 23.65 -7.59 -14.24
N ASN A 154 24.09 -8.85 -14.40
CA ASN A 154 25.40 -9.30 -13.87
C ASN A 154 26.41 -9.73 -14.94
N LEU A 155 25.98 -9.98 -16.18
CA LEU A 155 26.82 -10.51 -17.26
C LEU A 155 26.93 -9.58 -18.47
N ASP A 156 25.86 -8.84 -18.79
CA ASP A 156 25.73 -8.01 -20.00
C ASP A 156 25.84 -6.49 -19.73
N TRP A 157 25.50 -6.04 -18.52
CA TRP A 157 25.61 -4.65 -18.08
C TRP A 157 27.03 -4.11 -18.25
N GLN A 158 27.17 -2.96 -18.92
CA GLN A 158 28.48 -2.38 -19.26
C GLN A 158 29.09 -1.52 -18.14
N GLY A 159 28.30 -1.14 -17.12
CA GLY A 159 28.82 -0.51 -15.90
C GLY A 159 29.72 -1.46 -15.09
N PRO A 160 30.31 -1.01 -13.97
CA PRO A 160 31.68 -1.39 -13.63
C PRO A 160 31.86 -2.79 -13.03
N PRO A 161 32.63 -3.64 -13.72
CA PRO A 161 33.70 -4.42 -13.08
C PRO A 161 35.11 -3.98 -13.55
N ARG A 162 35.26 -2.85 -14.26
CA ARG A 162 36.53 -2.47 -14.93
C ARG A 162 37.13 -1.10 -14.60
N GLU A 163 36.35 -0.07 -14.23
CA GLU A 163 36.85 1.25 -13.80
C GLU A 163 36.09 1.85 -12.60
N VAL A 164 36.57 2.98 -12.05
CA VAL A 164 35.91 3.70 -10.94
C VAL A 164 34.87 4.65 -11.51
N CYS A 165 33.60 4.23 -11.51
CA CYS A 165 32.51 5.05 -12.00
C CYS A 165 32.18 6.23 -11.09
N SER A 166 31.85 7.36 -11.72
CA SER A 166 31.42 8.59 -11.07
C SER A 166 30.03 8.99 -11.55
N SER A 167 29.06 9.07 -10.63
CA SER A 167 27.77 9.72 -10.87
C SER A 167 27.84 11.25 -10.80
N ALA A 168 28.98 11.82 -10.39
CA ALA A 168 29.21 13.25 -10.48
C ALA A 168 29.41 13.66 -11.94
N GLN A 169 28.65 14.67 -12.36
CA GLN A 169 28.78 15.37 -13.64
C GLN A 169 30.25 15.71 -13.93
N PHE A 170 30.75 15.29 -15.10
CA PHE A 170 32.15 15.45 -15.55
C PHE A 170 33.21 14.66 -14.74
N GLY A 171 32.82 13.63 -13.98
CA GLY A 171 33.77 12.73 -13.33
C GLY A 171 34.50 11.83 -14.32
N ALA A 172 35.77 11.51 -14.01
CA ALA A 172 36.56 10.60 -14.83
C ALA A 172 35.90 9.21 -14.95
N GLY A 173 35.85 8.67 -16.17
CA GLY A 173 35.28 7.36 -16.48
C GLY A 173 33.78 7.34 -16.81
N ASN A 174 33.05 8.47 -16.76
CA ASN A 174 31.59 8.48 -17.01
C ASN A 174 31.20 7.93 -18.39
N ASP A 175 32.07 8.10 -19.39
CA ASP A 175 31.97 7.57 -20.76
C ASP A 175 31.62 6.06 -20.81
N TYR A 176 32.05 5.27 -19.83
CA TYR A 176 31.93 3.80 -19.80
C TYR A 176 31.10 3.28 -18.62
N CYS A 177 30.28 4.14 -18.02
CA CYS A 177 29.64 3.89 -16.72
C CYS A 177 28.12 3.91 -16.79
N GLY A 178 27.54 3.02 -17.60
CA GLY A 178 26.09 2.83 -17.70
C GLY A 178 25.71 1.99 -18.91
N GLY A 179 24.41 1.78 -19.12
CA GLY A 179 23.84 1.16 -20.33
C GLY A 179 24.25 -0.28 -20.69
N TRP A 180 23.76 -0.70 -21.85
CA TRP A 180 24.01 -1.98 -22.51
C TRP A 180 24.37 -1.78 -23.99
N ASN A 181 24.90 -2.81 -24.67
CA ASN A 181 25.35 -2.75 -26.07
C ASN A 181 25.62 -4.16 -26.63
N TYR A 182 25.38 -4.35 -27.94
CA TYR A 182 25.63 -5.57 -28.69
C TYR A 182 27.13 -5.94 -28.88
N ASP A 183 28.05 -4.99 -28.76
CA ASP A 183 29.50 -5.25 -28.85
C ASP A 183 30.24 -4.98 -27.53
N PRO A 184 30.33 -5.97 -26.61
CA PRO A 184 31.07 -5.85 -25.36
C PRO A 184 32.61 -5.77 -25.55
N GLY A 185 33.11 -5.94 -26.78
CA GLY A 185 34.51 -5.76 -27.14
C GLY A 185 34.91 -4.29 -27.34
N LEU A 186 33.94 -3.42 -27.66
CA LEU A 186 34.17 -1.99 -27.90
C LEU A 186 34.13 -1.11 -26.65
N LEU A 187 33.78 -1.66 -25.47
CA LEU A 187 33.68 -0.93 -24.20
C LEU A 187 32.84 0.34 -24.35
N ARG A 188 31.58 0.23 -24.77
CA ARG A 188 30.66 1.35 -24.93
C ARG A 188 29.24 0.90 -24.64
N SER A 189 28.34 1.87 -24.51
CA SER A 189 26.91 1.62 -24.40
C SER A 189 26.15 2.33 -25.51
N ASP A 190 25.01 1.76 -25.87
CA ASP A 190 24.16 2.15 -26.99
C ASP A 190 22.74 2.38 -26.46
N GLU A 191 22.12 3.48 -26.85
CA GLU A 191 20.88 3.92 -26.21
C GLU A 191 19.70 3.03 -26.54
N SER A 192 19.58 2.50 -27.77
CA SER A 192 18.48 1.60 -28.10
C SER A 192 18.58 0.29 -27.32
N ASN A 193 19.78 -0.29 -27.27
CA ASN A 193 20.07 -1.50 -26.50
C ASN A 193 19.84 -1.30 -25.00
N THR A 194 20.18 -0.12 -24.48
CA THR A 194 19.86 0.29 -23.11
C THR A 194 18.34 0.35 -22.90
N GLY A 195 17.60 1.01 -23.79
CA GLY A 195 16.14 1.07 -23.77
C GLY A 195 15.45 -0.31 -23.80
N PHE A 196 15.99 -1.28 -24.54
CA PHE A 196 15.46 -2.66 -24.57
C PHE A 196 15.79 -3.45 -23.30
N ALA A 197 17.01 -3.36 -22.78
CA ALA A 197 17.36 -3.98 -21.50
C ALA A 197 16.51 -3.41 -20.35
N MET A 198 16.38 -2.09 -20.28
CA MET A 198 15.54 -1.41 -19.30
C MET A 198 14.05 -1.80 -19.44
N PHE A 199 13.54 -1.91 -20.67
CA PHE A 199 12.16 -2.36 -20.94
C PHE A 199 11.87 -3.75 -20.37
N GLY A 200 12.74 -4.73 -20.62
CA GLY A 200 12.61 -6.07 -20.06
C GLY A 200 12.75 -6.10 -18.53
N LEU A 201 13.66 -5.29 -17.99
CA LEU A 201 13.90 -5.21 -16.54
C LEU A 201 12.77 -4.48 -15.80
N PHE A 202 12.14 -3.45 -16.40
CA PHE A 202 10.94 -2.75 -15.92
C PHE A 202 9.83 -3.77 -15.61
N LEU A 203 9.32 -4.40 -16.67
CA LEU A 203 8.18 -5.31 -16.65
C LEU A 203 8.43 -6.60 -15.84
N THR A 204 9.64 -6.81 -15.33
CA THR A 204 10.01 -7.99 -14.54
C THR A 204 10.57 -7.68 -13.15
N GLY A 205 10.32 -6.46 -12.64
CA GLY A 205 10.57 -6.09 -11.24
C GLY A 205 11.80 -5.23 -10.98
N GLY A 206 12.02 -4.20 -11.80
CA GLY A 206 13.01 -3.13 -11.53
C GLY A 206 14.47 -3.47 -11.89
N ILE A 207 15.34 -2.46 -11.87
CA ILE A 207 16.80 -2.54 -11.92
C ILE A 207 17.30 -2.34 -10.49
N PRO A 208 18.35 -3.06 -10.05
CA PRO A 208 18.95 -2.80 -8.74
C PRO A 208 19.35 -1.33 -8.58
N ALA A 209 19.01 -0.70 -7.46
CA ALA A 209 19.30 0.72 -7.20
C ALA A 209 20.80 1.11 -7.34
N SER A 210 21.71 0.15 -7.20
CA SER A 210 23.15 0.32 -7.45
C SER A 210 23.52 0.52 -8.92
N ILE A 211 22.70 0.01 -9.85
CA ILE A 211 22.83 0.19 -11.30
C ILE A 211 22.13 1.50 -11.71
N ALA A 212 20.92 1.76 -11.21
CA ALA A 212 20.17 2.99 -11.48
C ALA A 212 21.00 4.27 -11.24
N ALA A 213 21.65 4.39 -10.07
CA ALA A 213 22.49 5.55 -9.74
C ALA A 213 23.72 5.74 -10.66
N VAL A 214 24.14 4.69 -11.36
CA VAL A 214 25.23 4.73 -12.37
C VAL A 214 24.65 5.08 -13.74
N ASN A 215 23.48 4.54 -14.07
CA ASN A 215 22.75 4.77 -15.32
C ASN A 215 22.33 6.24 -15.51
N ILE A 216 21.79 6.90 -14.48
CA ILE A 216 21.58 8.38 -14.45
C ILE A 216 22.88 9.13 -14.79
N GLY A 217 24.02 8.62 -14.32
CA GLY A 217 25.35 9.18 -14.55
C GLY A 217 25.73 9.21 -16.04
N TRP A 218 25.36 8.15 -16.77
CA TRP A 218 25.62 7.95 -18.19
C TRP A 218 24.60 8.66 -19.10
N GLN A 219 23.31 8.68 -18.72
CA GLN A 219 22.27 9.44 -19.42
C GLN A 219 22.54 10.95 -19.49
N ASN A 220 23.44 11.49 -18.66
CA ASN A 220 23.92 12.88 -18.75
C ASN A 220 24.61 13.23 -20.08
N ASN A 221 24.98 12.25 -20.91
CA ASN A 221 25.62 12.46 -22.21
C ASN A 221 24.64 12.94 -23.30
N ILE A 222 23.35 13.10 -22.99
CA ILE A 222 22.35 13.79 -23.83
C ILE A 222 22.85 15.20 -24.21
N GLN A 223 22.65 15.57 -25.48
CA GLN A 223 23.34 16.71 -26.10
C GLN A 223 22.65 18.06 -25.87
N GLU A 224 21.42 18.08 -25.39
CA GLU A 224 20.59 19.30 -25.29
C GLU A 224 21.09 20.36 -24.28
N LEU A 225 21.89 19.98 -23.30
CA LEU A 225 22.39 20.87 -22.25
C LEU A 225 23.90 21.12 -22.38
N THR A 226 24.28 22.11 -23.19
CA THR A 226 25.69 22.57 -23.35
C THR A 226 26.40 22.87 -22.03
N ALA A 227 25.67 23.28 -21.00
CA ALA A 227 26.22 23.54 -19.65
C ALA A 227 26.50 22.25 -18.84
N THR A 228 25.96 21.11 -19.25
CA THR A 228 26.11 19.82 -18.55
C THR A 228 26.70 18.68 -19.39
N ASN A 229 26.82 18.84 -20.71
CA ASN A 229 27.45 17.87 -21.60
C ASN A 229 28.96 18.16 -21.78
N PRO A 230 29.88 17.28 -21.33
CA PRO A 230 31.33 17.51 -21.44
C PRO A 230 31.86 17.33 -22.87
N GLN A 231 31.18 16.51 -23.65
CA GLN A 231 31.64 16.00 -24.95
C GLN A 231 31.19 16.92 -26.09
N TYR A 232 30.06 17.62 -25.88
CA TYR A 232 29.38 18.46 -26.87
C TYR A 232 29.04 19.87 -26.35
N SER A 233 29.96 20.52 -25.63
CA SER A 233 29.77 21.88 -25.05
C SER A 233 29.46 23.03 -26.05
N VAL A 234 29.35 22.73 -27.35
CA VAL A 234 29.01 23.66 -28.44
C VAL A 234 27.79 23.24 -29.27
N ARG A 235 27.09 22.17 -28.85
CA ARG A 235 25.84 21.71 -29.47
C ARG A 235 24.73 21.58 -28.43
N ASN A 236 23.50 21.92 -28.83
CA ASN A 236 22.27 21.68 -28.07
C ASN A 236 21.17 21.08 -28.95
N ASP A 237 21.54 20.17 -29.85
CA ASP A 237 20.71 19.48 -30.84
C ASP A 237 19.81 18.38 -30.26
N GLY A 238 20.01 17.97 -28.99
CA GLY A 238 19.08 17.14 -28.21
C GLY A 238 19.07 15.64 -28.55
N GLY A 239 19.23 15.28 -29.82
CA GLY A 239 18.96 13.93 -30.33
C GLY A 239 20.09 12.90 -30.27
N GLY A 240 21.32 13.26 -29.90
CA GLY A 240 22.45 12.33 -30.02
C GLY A 240 23.04 12.31 -31.44
N ASP A 241 24.36 12.12 -31.52
CA ASP A 241 25.14 12.23 -32.77
C ASP A 241 24.95 11.01 -33.69
N TYR A 242 23.76 10.84 -34.26
CA TYR A 242 23.61 10.06 -35.49
C TYR A 242 23.71 10.98 -36.69
N LEU A 243 24.94 11.39 -36.98
CA LEU A 243 25.36 11.78 -38.31
C LEU A 243 25.65 10.48 -39.11
N PRO A 244 24.74 9.98 -39.97
CA PRO A 244 25.03 8.83 -40.81
C PRO A 244 26.23 9.13 -41.71
N GLY A 245 27.38 8.55 -41.36
CA GLY A 245 28.65 8.71 -42.07
C GLY A 245 29.71 9.62 -41.41
N VAL A 246 29.50 10.18 -40.20
CA VAL A 246 30.51 11.02 -39.51
C VAL A 246 31.10 10.36 -38.25
N ALA A 247 31.53 9.10 -38.39
CA ALA A 247 32.72 8.63 -37.69
C ALA A 247 33.91 8.74 -38.66
N GLY A 248 34.67 9.84 -38.58
CA GLY A 248 35.84 10.05 -39.43
C GLY A 248 36.89 8.95 -39.23
N PRO A 249 37.26 8.17 -40.26
CA PRO A 249 38.31 7.17 -40.13
C PRO A 249 39.68 7.83 -39.89
N PRO A 250 40.61 7.18 -39.16
CA PRO A 250 40.53 5.81 -38.66
C PRO A 250 40.41 5.74 -37.11
N PHE A 251 39.41 5.00 -36.62
CA PHE A 251 39.22 4.59 -35.22
C PHE A 251 38.93 5.70 -34.19
N PHE A 252 37.70 6.22 -34.18
CA PHE A 252 37.04 6.63 -32.93
C PHE A 252 35.56 6.28 -33.03
N PHE A 253 35.16 5.17 -32.38
CA PHE A 253 33.76 5.01 -31.98
C PHE A 253 33.56 5.92 -30.75
N PRO A 254 32.57 6.82 -30.74
CA PRO A 254 32.27 7.58 -29.53
C PRO A 254 31.82 6.61 -28.41
N PRO A 255 32.07 6.95 -27.13
CA PRO A 255 31.67 6.12 -25.99
C PRO A 255 30.15 6.09 -25.78
N PHE A 256 29.43 7.02 -26.39
CA PHE A 256 27.97 7.13 -26.42
C PHE A 256 27.48 7.10 -27.87
N SER A 257 26.38 6.39 -28.11
CA SER A 257 25.70 6.26 -29.41
C SER A 257 24.20 6.35 -29.19
N SER A 258 23.56 7.35 -29.79
CA SER A 258 22.14 7.66 -29.69
C SER A 258 21.70 8.43 -30.92
N ASN A 259 20.42 8.35 -31.26
CA ASN A 259 19.80 9.11 -32.34
C ASN A 259 18.40 9.61 -31.92
N ALA A 260 17.74 10.43 -32.74
CA ALA A 260 16.48 11.06 -32.36
C ALA A 260 15.32 10.07 -32.08
N ASN A 261 15.36 8.83 -32.57
CA ASN A 261 14.37 7.81 -32.20
C ASN A 261 14.59 7.23 -30.78
N ASP A 262 15.77 7.42 -30.19
CA ASP A 262 16.15 6.94 -28.86
C ASP A 262 15.76 7.92 -27.73
N SER A 263 15.33 9.14 -28.05
CA SER A 263 14.95 10.16 -27.05
C SER A 263 13.85 9.69 -26.10
N GLY A 264 12.99 8.79 -26.58
CA GLY A 264 11.99 8.11 -25.74
C GLY A 264 12.59 7.05 -24.81
N SER A 265 13.62 6.32 -25.25
CA SER A 265 14.39 5.39 -24.40
C SER A 265 15.15 6.16 -23.31
N MET A 266 15.67 7.35 -23.63
CA MET A 266 16.34 8.25 -22.68
C MET A 266 15.40 8.77 -21.60
N LEU A 267 14.22 9.26 -21.98
CA LEU A 267 13.18 9.71 -21.05
C LEU A 267 12.65 8.57 -20.19
N PHE A 268 12.39 7.40 -20.80
CA PHE A 268 12.02 6.19 -20.07
C PHE A 268 13.11 5.82 -19.06
N GLY A 269 14.38 5.94 -19.45
CA GLY A 269 15.53 5.72 -18.57
C GLY A 269 15.58 6.69 -17.37
N TYR A 270 15.28 7.96 -17.57
CA TYR A 270 15.21 8.93 -16.48
C TYR A 270 14.06 8.66 -15.50
N ALA A 271 12.87 8.33 -16.03
CA ALA A 271 11.70 8.03 -15.22
C ALA A 271 11.93 6.81 -14.33
N TYR A 272 12.46 5.76 -14.94
CA TYR A 272 12.88 4.52 -14.29
C TYR A 272 13.81 4.77 -13.11
N ASP A 273 14.83 5.60 -13.32
CA ASP A 273 15.82 5.92 -12.30
C ASP A 273 15.29 7.00 -11.30
N SER A 274 13.96 7.23 -11.29
CA SER A 274 13.22 8.17 -10.44
C SER A 274 13.72 9.61 -10.52
N VAL A 275 14.21 10.03 -11.68
CA VAL A 275 14.58 11.44 -11.94
C VAL A 275 13.29 12.27 -12.10
N PRO A 276 13.05 13.29 -11.26
CA PRO A 276 11.79 14.01 -11.25
C PRO A 276 11.63 14.86 -12.51
N SER A 277 10.39 15.07 -12.95
CA SER A 277 10.08 15.87 -14.14
C SER A 277 10.66 17.29 -14.11
N ALA A 278 10.85 17.88 -12.92
CA ALA A 278 11.46 19.20 -12.74
C ALA A 278 12.99 19.23 -12.94
N ASP A 279 13.66 18.09 -13.16
CA ASP A 279 15.09 18.05 -13.50
C ASP A 279 15.31 18.69 -14.88
N PRO A 280 16.29 19.61 -15.04
CA PRO A 280 16.58 20.25 -16.32
C PRO A 280 16.84 19.28 -17.48
N ARG A 281 17.40 18.09 -17.20
CA ARG A 281 17.68 17.06 -18.22
C ARG A 281 16.41 16.40 -18.73
N VAL A 282 15.44 16.18 -17.84
CA VAL A 282 14.12 15.66 -18.19
C VAL A 282 13.33 16.72 -18.94
N GLN A 283 13.32 17.97 -18.49
CA GLN A 283 12.65 19.08 -19.19
C GLN A 283 13.18 19.28 -20.62
N ALA A 284 14.48 19.10 -20.83
CA ALA A 284 15.10 19.07 -22.14
C ALA A 284 14.56 17.88 -22.97
N GLY A 285 14.78 16.64 -22.54
CA GLY A 285 14.32 15.46 -23.30
C GLY A 285 12.82 15.44 -23.61
N LEU A 286 11.98 15.99 -22.72
CA LEU A 286 10.54 16.17 -22.96
C LEU A 286 10.24 17.17 -24.07
N LYS A 287 11.03 18.25 -24.17
CA LYS A 287 10.94 19.20 -25.28
C LYS A 287 11.37 18.54 -26.58
N PHE A 288 12.55 17.91 -26.61
CA PHE A 288 13.05 17.26 -27.82
C PHE A 288 12.12 16.14 -28.31
N GLY A 289 11.67 15.25 -27.43
CA GLY A 289 10.73 14.18 -27.78
C GLY A 289 9.39 14.70 -28.30
N GLN A 290 8.92 15.86 -27.83
CA GLN A 290 7.74 16.52 -28.38
C GLN A 290 8.04 17.15 -29.76
N ASP A 291 9.20 17.77 -29.95
CA ASP A 291 9.62 18.30 -31.25
C ASP A 291 9.87 17.18 -32.30
N VAL A 292 10.27 15.96 -31.90
CA VAL A 292 10.30 14.78 -32.78
C VAL A 292 8.88 14.44 -33.28
N LEU A 293 7.89 14.33 -32.37
CA LEU A 293 6.49 14.05 -32.74
C LEU A 293 5.90 15.15 -33.64
N ASP A 294 6.12 16.41 -33.28
CA ASP A 294 5.63 17.56 -34.04
C ASP A 294 6.27 17.64 -35.44
N THR A 295 7.52 17.18 -35.59
CA THR A 295 8.21 17.09 -36.89
C THR A 295 7.63 15.99 -37.77
N TYR A 296 7.29 14.83 -37.19
CA TYR A 296 6.55 13.78 -37.91
C TYR A 296 5.22 14.30 -38.42
N GLU A 297 4.39 14.92 -37.56
CA GLU A 297 3.09 15.49 -37.94
C GLU A 297 3.21 16.53 -39.07
N LYS A 298 4.14 17.48 -38.93
CA LYS A 298 4.39 18.55 -39.91
C LYS A 298 4.84 18.01 -41.28
N SER A 299 5.50 16.86 -41.29
CA SER A 299 6.08 16.25 -42.49
C SER A 299 5.15 15.19 -43.13
N LEU A 300 3.96 14.95 -42.57
CA LEU A 300 2.97 14.07 -43.21
C LEU A 300 2.41 14.65 -44.52
N PRO A 301 2.09 13.81 -45.53
CA PRO A 301 2.33 12.37 -45.59
C PRO A 301 3.70 12.02 -46.20
N ALA A 302 4.61 12.99 -46.37
CA ALA A 302 5.88 12.82 -47.07
C ALA A 302 6.86 11.94 -46.28
N THR A 303 6.95 12.16 -44.97
CA THR A 303 7.85 11.43 -44.08
C THR A 303 7.08 10.43 -43.23
N ARG A 304 7.38 9.14 -43.42
CA ARG A 304 6.93 8.00 -42.59
C ARG A 304 8.07 6.99 -42.43
N THR A 305 9.24 7.52 -42.13
CA THR A 305 10.48 6.80 -41.85
C THR A 305 11.20 7.50 -40.70
N GLY A 306 12.17 6.86 -40.05
CA GLY A 306 12.95 7.48 -38.98
C GLY A 306 13.55 8.84 -39.38
N ILE A 307 13.39 9.85 -38.51
CA ILE A 307 14.00 11.17 -38.66
C ILE A 307 15.18 11.35 -37.71
N TYR A 308 16.10 12.25 -38.07
CA TYR A 308 17.18 12.73 -37.20
C TYR A 308 17.41 14.24 -37.39
N HIS A 309 18.17 14.84 -36.48
CA HIS A 309 18.59 16.24 -36.50
C HIS A 309 20.11 16.33 -36.69
N ASP A 310 20.62 17.26 -37.50
CA ASP A 310 22.08 17.46 -37.68
C ASP A 310 22.57 18.91 -37.45
N GLY A 311 21.68 19.76 -36.95
CA GLY A 311 21.96 21.14 -36.63
C GLY A 311 22.92 21.28 -35.44
N ALA A 312 23.50 22.47 -35.27
CA ALA A 312 24.33 22.73 -34.08
C ALA A 312 23.50 23.17 -32.86
N ASN A 313 22.25 23.58 -33.06
CA ASN A 313 21.35 24.01 -32.01
C ASN A 313 19.98 23.44 -32.33
N GLU A 314 19.22 23.03 -31.32
CA GLU A 314 17.80 22.75 -31.47
C GLU A 314 17.06 24.00 -31.99
N ASP A 315 16.52 23.90 -33.20
CA ASP A 315 15.70 24.91 -33.90
C ASP A 315 14.18 24.66 -33.70
N GLY A 316 13.84 23.56 -33.02
CA GLY A 316 12.48 23.07 -32.82
C GLY A 316 11.93 22.32 -34.03
N SER A 317 10.67 21.95 -33.97
CA SER A 317 10.03 21.14 -35.01
C SER A 317 9.67 21.91 -36.28
N CYS A 318 10.03 21.37 -37.44
CA CYS A 318 9.77 21.95 -38.77
C CYS A 318 9.33 20.88 -39.79
N VAL A 319 9.13 21.29 -41.05
CA VAL A 319 8.82 20.36 -42.15
C VAL A 319 10.14 19.90 -42.76
N VAL A 320 10.40 18.60 -42.78
CA VAL A 320 11.65 18.04 -43.33
C VAL A 320 11.88 18.54 -44.77
N GLY A 321 13.12 18.96 -45.05
CA GLY A 321 13.51 19.56 -46.34
C GLY A 321 13.08 21.02 -46.56
N ALA A 322 12.45 21.68 -45.58
CA ALA A 322 12.22 23.12 -45.63
C ALA A 322 13.55 23.91 -45.47
N ALA A 323 13.57 25.16 -45.94
CA ALA A 323 14.73 26.03 -45.75
C ALA A 323 14.87 26.41 -44.26
N LEU A 324 16.08 26.23 -43.71
CA LEU A 324 16.37 26.38 -42.26
C LEU A 324 15.65 25.34 -41.38
N CYS A 325 15.49 24.12 -41.88
CA CYS A 325 15.07 22.96 -41.09
C CYS A 325 16.23 21.98 -41.04
N ASP A 326 16.80 21.77 -39.86
CA ASP A 326 17.96 20.88 -39.67
C ASP A 326 17.54 19.41 -39.37
N TRP A 327 16.27 19.08 -39.64
CA TRP A 327 15.70 17.72 -39.57
C TRP A 327 15.69 17.03 -40.95
N HIS A 328 16.02 15.73 -40.97
CA HIS A 328 16.19 14.93 -42.17
C HIS A 328 15.52 13.55 -42.07
N ASP A 329 15.14 12.97 -43.22
CA ASP A 329 14.48 11.67 -43.35
C ASP A 329 15.21 10.76 -44.36
N THR A 330 16.48 10.45 -44.13
CA THR A 330 17.33 9.70 -45.09
C THR A 330 16.98 8.22 -45.29
N GLY A 331 15.83 7.75 -44.77
CA GLY A 331 15.39 6.35 -44.88
C GLY A 331 16.23 5.39 -44.03
N ASP A 332 16.66 5.84 -42.84
CA ASP A 332 17.53 5.07 -41.94
C ASP A 332 16.78 3.94 -41.19
N GLY A 333 15.45 3.99 -41.14
CA GLY A 333 14.60 2.97 -40.52
C GLY A 333 14.13 3.30 -39.10
N GLY A 334 13.41 2.37 -38.47
CA GLY A 334 13.08 2.40 -37.04
C GLY A 334 11.98 3.39 -36.64
N TYR A 335 11.07 3.75 -37.56
CA TYR A 335 9.97 4.67 -37.29
C TYR A 335 9.05 4.15 -36.17
N HIS A 336 8.66 2.86 -36.21
CA HIS A 336 7.74 2.29 -35.22
C HIS A 336 8.41 2.07 -33.87
N TYR A 337 9.70 1.70 -33.87
CA TYR A 337 10.52 1.68 -32.65
C TYR A 337 10.58 3.06 -32.00
N GLY A 338 10.84 4.12 -32.78
CA GLY A 338 10.87 5.49 -32.27
C GLY A 338 9.55 5.94 -31.63
N LEU A 339 8.41 5.64 -32.27
CA LEU A 339 7.09 5.95 -31.68
C LEU A 339 6.81 5.14 -30.41
N PHE A 340 7.24 3.87 -30.36
CA PHE A 340 7.15 3.05 -29.14
C PHE A 340 8.05 3.56 -28.01
N ALA A 341 9.29 3.93 -28.32
CA ALA A 341 10.22 4.53 -27.37
C ALA A 341 9.65 5.84 -26.82
N LEU A 342 9.21 6.75 -27.69
CA LEU A 342 8.60 8.04 -27.32
C LEU A 342 7.34 7.85 -26.48
N THR A 343 6.51 6.85 -26.80
CA THR A 343 5.30 6.51 -26.03
C THR A 343 5.64 6.19 -24.58
N LYS A 344 6.62 5.31 -24.34
CA LYS A 344 7.11 5.00 -22.99
C LYS A 344 7.65 6.26 -22.31
N GLY A 345 8.65 6.89 -22.91
CA GLY A 345 9.37 8.02 -22.30
C GLY A 345 8.54 9.26 -22.00
N LEU A 346 7.67 9.67 -22.93
CA LEU A 346 6.75 10.79 -22.70
C LEU A 346 5.63 10.39 -21.73
N GLY A 347 5.17 9.14 -21.80
CA GLY A 347 4.08 8.63 -20.97
C GLY A 347 4.39 8.60 -19.47
N GLU A 348 5.61 8.28 -19.09
CA GLU A 348 6.08 8.30 -17.68
C GLU A 348 5.99 9.69 -17.01
N TYR A 349 5.97 10.77 -17.81
CA TYR A 349 5.99 12.15 -17.32
C TYR A 349 4.75 12.96 -17.69
N ILE A 350 4.03 12.57 -18.74
CA ILE A 350 2.87 13.27 -19.28
C ILE A 350 1.75 12.24 -19.46
N PRO A 351 0.66 12.30 -18.66
CA PRO A 351 -0.44 11.35 -18.80
C PRO A 351 -1.02 11.28 -20.22
N PRO A 352 -1.37 10.09 -20.74
CA PRO A 352 -1.94 9.94 -22.08
C PRO A 352 -3.37 10.50 -22.15
N VAL A 353 -3.63 11.43 -23.07
CA VAL A 353 -4.94 12.07 -23.25
C VAL A 353 -5.35 12.05 -24.72
N LEU A 354 -6.06 10.98 -25.13
CA LEU A 354 -6.49 10.76 -26.52
C LEU A 354 -7.32 11.90 -27.13
N SER A 355 -8.07 12.64 -26.30
CA SER A 355 -8.96 13.72 -26.76
C SER A 355 -8.31 15.09 -26.88
N ASP A 356 -7.05 15.26 -26.47
CA ASP A 356 -6.32 16.53 -26.61
C ASP A 356 -5.39 16.45 -27.81
N PRO A 357 -5.61 17.23 -28.90
CA PRO A 357 -4.78 17.19 -30.09
C PRO A 357 -3.31 17.58 -29.85
N ASN A 358 -2.98 18.21 -28.72
CA ASN A 358 -1.62 18.59 -28.38
C ASN A 358 -0.90 17.52 -27.54
N ASN A 359 -1.62 16.56 -26.96
CA ASN A 359 -1.03 15.52 -26.12
C ASN A 359 -0.35 14.46 -27.00
N TRP A 360 0.87 14.05 -26.60
CA TRP A 360 1.68 13.08 -27.34
C TRP A 360 0.92 11.82 -27.77
N TYR A 361 0.02 11.30 -26.93
CA TYR A 361 -0.70 10.06 -27.22
C TYR A 361 -1.69 10.23 -28.37
N ALA A 362 -2.36 11.37 -28.44
CA ALA A 362 -3.25 11.69 -29.55
C ALA A 362 -2.51 11.80 -30.89
N LYS A 363 -1.25 12.25 -30.86
CA LYS A 363 -0.35 12.35 -32.02
C LYS A 363 0.17 10.99 -32.47
N VAL A 364 0.67 10.17 -31.54
CA VAL A 364 1.10 8.78 -31.79
C VAL A 364 -0.05 7.96 -32.38
N VAL A 365 -1.26 8.08 -31.82
CA VAL A 365 -2.45 7.39 -32.31
C VAL A 365 -2.78 7.81 -33.76
N ASP A 366 -2.71 9.11 -34.08
CA ASP A 366 -2.93 9.58 -35.45
C ASP A 366 -1.87 9.06 -36.42
N LEU A 367 -0.59 9.21 -36.06
CA LEU A 367 0.56 8.74 -36.84
C LEU A 367 0.46 7.25 -37.17
N LEU A 368 0.10 6.42 -36.19
CA LEU A 368 -0.01 4.97 -36.34
C LEU A 368 -1.28 4.54 -37.08
N ILE A 369 -2.48 4.96 -36.66
CA ILE A 369 -3.72 4.43 -37.27
C ILE A 369 -3.84 4.89 -38.74
N THR A 370 -3.34 6.08 -39.09
CA THR A 370 -3.30 6.54 -40.50
C THR A 370 -2.32 5.74 -41.39
N GLN A 371 -1.45 4.90 -40.83
CA GLN A 371 -0.48 4.06 -41.54
C GLN A 371 -0.89 2.59 -41.65
N GLN A 372 -1.90 2.14 -40.88
CA GLN A 372 -2.22 0.73 -40.78
C GLN A 372 -2.70 0.16 -42.12
N ASN A 373 -2.10 -0.94 -42.56
CA ASN A 373 -2.50 -1.66 -43.75
C ASN A 373 -3.84 -2.39 -43.54
N VAL A 374 -4.53 -2.69 -44.64
CA VAL A 374 -5.86 -3.35 -44.62
C VAL A 374 -5.83 -4.77 -44.00
N ASN A 375 -4.68 -5.44 -43.98
CA ASN A 375 -4.45 -6.72 -43.30
C ASN A 375 -4.15 -6.58 -41.80
N GLY A 376 -4.10 -5.36 -41.26
CA GLY A 376 -3.80 -5.07 -39.86
C GLY A 376 -2.32 -4.78 -39.55
N SER A 377 -1.40 -4.99 -40.49
CA SER A 377 0.03 -4.75 -40.26
C SER A 377 0.43 -3.28 -40.40
N TRP A 378 1.55 -2.90 -39.78
CA TRP A 378 2.29 -1.68 -40.09
C TRP A 378 3.47 -2.01 -41.02
N PRO A 379 3.82 -1.12 -41.97
CA PRO A 379 4.95 -1.35 -42.86
C PRO A 379 6.28 -1.20 -42.10
N ASP A 380 7.21 -2.11 -42.28
CA ASP A 380 8.60 -1.94 -41.84
C ASP A 380 9.31 -0.84 -42.66
N ASP A 381 10.20 -0.09 -42.03
CA ASP A 381 11.11 0.85 -42.73
C ASP A 381 12.60 0.56 -42.47
N GLY A 382 12.93 -0.35 -41.54
CA GLY A 382 14.23 -0.98 -41.42
C GLY A 382 14.89 -0.78 -40.07
N ARG A 383 16.19 -1.06 -39.98
CA ARG A 383 17.01 -0.88 -38.77
C ARG A 383 16.37 -1.57 -37.55
N ASP A 384 15.75 -0.80 -36.65
CA ASP A 384 15.18 -1.30 -35.40
C ASP A 384 13.77 -1.92 -35.57
N ASP A 385 13.06 -1.67 -36.68
CA ASP A 385 11.76 -2.30 -36.99
C ASP A 385 11.78 -3.20 -38.25
N GLY A 386 12.96 -3.77 -38.57
CA GLY A 386 13.29 -4.49 -39.81
C GLY A 386 12.52 -5.78 -40.14
N SER A 387 11.33 -5.99 -39.60
CA SER A 387 10.32 -6.89 -40.16
C SER A 387 8.90 -6.33 -39.96
N GLN A 388 8.00 -6.67 -40.87
CA GLN A 388 6.59 -6.27 -40.76
C GLN A 388 5.91 -6.73 -39.45
N LEU A 389 6.36 -7.84 -38.86
CA LEU A 389 5.91 -8.26 -37.53
C LEU A 389 6.42 -7.31 -36.46
N MET A 390 7.72 -6.98 -36.47
CA MET A 390 8.34 -6.08 -35.51
C MET A 390 7.69 -4.69 -35.52
N ALA A 391 7.53 -4.08 -36.71
CA ALA A 391 6.84 -2.81 -36.89
C ALA A 391 5.39 -2.86 -36.37
N THR A 392 4.65 -3.93 -36.67
CA THR A 392 3.28 -4.15 -36.16
C THR A 392 3.25 -4.29 -34.64
N ALA A 393 4.20 -5.01 -34.05
CA ALA A 393 4.25 -5.23 -32.61
C ALA A 393 4.62 -3.95 -31.84
N PHE A 394 5.53 -3.13 -32.35
CA PHE A 394 5.79 -1.79 -31.78
C PHE A 394 4.58 -0.87 -31.88
N ALA A 395 3.90 -0.83 -33.03
CA ALA A 395 2.68 -0.04 -33.20
C ALA A 395 1.57 -0.49 -32.23
N VAL A 396 1.33 -1.80 -32.11
CA VAL A 396 0.38 -2.38 -31.13
C VAL A 396 0.79 -2.04 -29.69
N SER A 397 2.09 -2.07 -29.37
CA SER A 397 2.59 -1.77 -28.02
C SER A 397 2.41 -0.29 -27.66
N ALA A 398 2.65 0.62 -28.62
CA ALA A 398 2.44 2.05 -28.46
C ALA A 398 0.95 2.42 -28.32
N LEU A 399 0.09 1.90 -29.20
CA LEU A 399 -1.37 2.04 -29.08
C LEU A 399 -1.94 1.39 -27.81
N GLY A 400 -1.27 0.36 -27.31
CA GLY A 400 -1.61 -0.38 -26.10
C GLY A 400 -1.05 0.22 -24.80
N LEU A 401 -0.31 1.34 -24.85
CA LEU A 401 0.34 1.97 -23.70
C LEU A 401 1.22 1.00 -22.89
N VAL A 402 1.93 0.09 -23.58
CA VAL A 402 2.81 -0.88 -22.91
C VAL A 402 4.02 -0.17 -22.31
N ALA A 403 4.28 -0.41 -21.02
CA ALA A 403 5.31 0.27 -20.24
C ALA A 403 5.15 1.80 -20.26
N VAL A 404 3.91 2.25 -20.01
CA VAL A 404 3.53 3.63 -19.71
C VAL A 404 2.75 3.62 -18.40
N GLU A 405 3.37 4.06 -17.32
CA GLU A 405 2.70 4.07 -16.02
C GLU A 405 1.46 4.99 -16.03
N GLN A 406 0.41 4.58 -15.32
CA GLN A 406 -0.84 5.32 -15.23
C GLN A 406 -0.97 6.02 -13.87
N PRO A 407 -1.54 7.24 -13.83
CA PRO A 407 -1.61 7.98 -12.58
C PRO A 407 -2.56 7.32 -11.57
N ILE A 408 -2.07 7.10 -10.34
CA ILE A 408 -2.89 6.61 -9.23
C ILE A 408 -4.12 7.51 -9.07
N SER A 409 -5.31 6.91 -9.20
CA SER A 409 -6.57 7.65 -9.34
C SER A 409 -7.58 7.29 -8.26
N ASN A 410 -8.57 8.16 -8.06
CA ASN A 410 -9.71 7.94 -7.14
C ASN A 410 -9.33 7.59 -5.68
N ALA A 411 -8.14 7.98 -5.22
CA ALA A 411 -7.68 7.73 -3.85
C ALA A 411 -8.66 8.31 -2.81
N THR A 412 -9.36 7.42 -2.11
CA THR A 412 -10.48 7.73 -1.22
C THR A 412 -10.24 7.14 0.16
N GLY A 413 -10.16 8.01 1.17
CA GLY A 413 -10.04 7.60 2.57
C GLY A 413 -11.32 6.94 3.09
N LEU A 414 -11.17 5.88 3.87
CA LEU A 414 -12.26 5.16 4.53
C LEU A 414 -12.35 5.56 6.01
N PRO A 415 -13.56 5.68 6.58
CA PRO A 415 -13.72 5.96 8.00
C PRO A 415 -13.19 4.79 8.84
N PHE A 416 -12.47 5.12 9.90
CA PHE A 416 -11.89 4.14 10.82
C PHE A 416 -12.55 4.25 12.19
N SER A 417 -12.73 3.12 12.88
CA SER A 417 -13.33 3.06 14.20
C SER A 417 -12.43 2.27 15.14
N ALA A 418 -12.17 2.82 16.32
CA ALA A 418 -11.37 2.19 17.36
C ALA A 418 -11.97 2.45 18.75
N THR A 419 -11.42 1.78 19.75
CA THR A 419 -11.54 2.16 21.16
C THR A 419 -10.14 2.52 21.63
N GLU A 420 -10.03 3.54 22.48
CA GLU A 420 -8.74 3.94 23.04
C GLU A 420 -8.10 2.83 23.88
N GLY A 421 -6.77 2.87 23.97
CA GLY A 421 -5.96 1.85 24.62
C GLY A 421 -6.07 0.44 24.00
N GLN A 422 -6.77 0.26 22.88
CA GLN A 422 -6.97 -1.02 22.21
C GLN A 422 -6.43 -0.98 20.77
N ASN A 423 -5.80 -2.08 20.33
CA ASN A 423 -5.30 -2.20 18.97
C ASN A 423 -6.45 -2.51 18.00
N ALA A 424 -6.73 -1.58 17.10
CA ALA A 424 -7.71 -1.71 16.03
C ALA A 424 -7.02 -1.92 14.68
N CYS A 425 -7.53 -2.83 13.86
CA CYS A 425 -7.04 -3.10 12.51
C CYS A 425 -8.17 -2.96 11.48
N GLY A 426 -7.90 -2.38 10.32
CA GLY A 426 -8.91 -2.19 9.29
C GLY A 426 -8.42 -1.50 8.02
N ASN A 427 -9.33 -1.33 7.06
CA ASN A 427 -9.07 -0.63 5.81
C ASN A 427 -9.19 0.88 6.02
N VAL A 428 -8.21 1.65 5.56
CA VAL A 428 -8.11 3.11 5.75
C VAL A 428 -8.20 3.91 4.46
N ALA A 429 -7.96 3.29 3.31
CA ALA A 429 -8.16 3.91 2.00
C ALA A 429 -8.40 2.87 0.90
N THR A 430 -8.98 3.32 -0.21
CA THR A 430 -9.00 2.62 -1.50
C THR A 430 -8.49 3.53 -2.59
N PHE A 431 -7.83 2.98 -3.60
CA PHE A 431 -7.45 3.70 -4.81
C PHE A 431 -7.65 2.81 -6.04
N ASN A 432 -7.66 3.44 -7.20
CA ASN A 432 -7.67 2.77 -8.48
C ASN A 432 -6.35 3.03 -9.19
N ASP A 433 -6.01 2.08 -10.05
CA ASP A 433 -5.11 2.35 -11.16
C ASP A 433 -5.85 2.17 -12.49
N ALA A 434 -5.41 2.86 -13.54
CA ALA A 434 -5.91 2.63 -14.89
C ALA A 434 -5.14 1.48 -15.57
N ASP A 435 -3.92 1.16 -15.12
CA ASP A 435 -3.31 -0.11 -15.47
C ASP A 435 -4.06 -1.27 -14.77
N ASN A 436 -4.43 -2.25 -15.57
CA ASN A 436 -5.09 -3.47 -15.13
C ASN A 436 -4.10 -4.63 -14.92
N LYS A 437 -2.81 -4.45 -15.27
CA LYS A 437 -1.73 -5.42 -15.04
C LYS A 437 -1.13 -5.27 -13.64
N ALA A 438 -1.12 -4.06 -13.08
CA ALA A 438 -0.62 -3.73 -11.75
C ALA A 438 -1.13 -4.65 -10.64
N VAL A 439 -0.24 -4.98 -9.72
CA VAL A 439 -0.43 -5.83 -8.55
C VAL A 439 -0.15 -5.06 -7.27
N ALA A 440 -0.66 -5.57 -6.14
CA ALA A 440 -0.50 -4.89 -4.85
C ALA A 440 0.96 -4.73 -4.35
N GLY A 441 1.93 -5.41 -4.99
CA GLY A 441 3.36 -5.27 -4.69
C GLY A 441 4.01 -4.04 -5.34
N ASP A 442 3.35 -3.45 -6.33
CA ASP A 442 3.86 -2.30 -7.09
C ASP A 442 3.65 -1.00 -6.29
N TYR A 443 2.74 -1.01 -5.31
CA TYR A 443 2.45 0.14 -4.47
C TYR A 443 2.93 -0.01 -3.03
N SER A 444 3.46 1.09 -2.50
CA SER A 444 3.70 1.29 -1.07
C SER A 444 2.68 2.26 -0.48
N ALA A 445 2.41 2.15 0.83
CA ALA A 445 1.54 3.08 1.53
C ALA A 445 2.10 3.47 2.90
N THR A 446 1.93 4.74 3.28
CA THR A 446 2.19 5.25 4.64
C THR A 446 0.90 5.83 5.20
N ILE A 447 0.58 5.46 6.44
CA ILE A 447 -0.60 5.91 7.18
C ILE A 447 -0.12 6.82 8.32
N ASP A 448 -0.49 8.09 8.27
CA ASP A 448 -0.45 9.02 9.40
C ASP A 448 -1.81 8.92 10.12
N TRP A 449 -1.79 8.57 11.40
CA TRP A 449 -3.00 8.29 12.18
C TRP A 449 -3.64 9.55 12.78
N GLY A 450 -2.98 10.71 12.65
CA GLY A 450 -3.49 12.01 13.08
C GLY A 450 -3.28 12.34 14.57
N ASP A 451 -2.67 11.44 15.33
CA ASP A 451 -2.26 11.62 16.74
C ASP A 451 -0.77 11.95 16.90
N GLY A 452 -0.05 12.11 15.78
CA GLY A 452 1.40 12.32 15.73
C GLY A 452 2.21 11.05 15.48
N SER A 453 1.56 9.89 15.36
CA SER A 453 2.18 8.62 14.96
C SER A 453 1.88 8.25 13.50
N SER A 454 2.74 7.41 12.92
CA SER A 454 2.54 6.86 11.59
C SER A 454 3.06 5.42 11.47
N SER A 455 2.52 4.67 10.51
CA SER A 455 2.92 3.30 10.21
C SER A 455 2.90 3.01 8.70
N PRO A 456 3.63 2.00 8.22
CA PRO A 456 3.37 1.43 6.90
C PRO A 456 1.92 0.93 6.79
N GLY A 457 1.35 1.05 5.60
CA GLY A 457 0.07 0.43 5.23
C GLY A 457 0.30 -0.81 4.36
N THR A 458 -0.53 -1.82 4.54
CA THR A 458 -0.56 -3.01 3.67
C THR A 458 -1.50 -2.77 2.50
N VAL A 459 -0.95 -2.71 1.29
CA VAL A 459 -1.73 -2.66 0.04
C VAL A 459 -2.21 -4.07 -0.31
N SER A 460 -3.43 -4.16 -0.84
CA SER A 460 -4.02 -5.39 -1.36
C SER A 460 -4.96 -5.07 -2.52
N GLY A 461 -5.05 -5.93 -3.52
CA GLY A 461 -5.84 -5.67 -4.74
C GLY A 461 -5.20 -6.22 -6.00
N SER A 462 -5.86 -5.98 -7.13
CA SER A 462 -5.45 -6.35 -8.49
C SER A 462 -6.43 -5.74 -9.50
N ASN A 463 -6.10 -5.76 -10.80
CA ASN A 463 -6.98 -5.31 -11.88
C ASN A 463 -7.41 -3.83 -11.70
N GLY A 464 -6.45 -2.94 -11.44
CA GLY A 464 -6.68 -1.50 -11.30
C GLY A 464 -7.49 -1.08 -10.07
N ARG A 465 -7.58 -1.93 -9.03
CA ARG A 465 -8.34 -1.65 -7.80
C ARG A 465 -7.63 -2.16 -6.56
N PHE A 466 -7.36 -1.24 -5.63
CA PHE A 466 -6.53 -1.49 -4.47
C PHE A 466 -7.11 -0.91 -3.18
N THR A 467 -6.75 -1.52 -2.06
CA THR A 467 -7.16 -1.17 -0.71
C THR A 467 -5.95 -1.13 0.20
N VAL A 468 -5.82 -0.05 0.97
CA VAL A 468 -4.80 0.12 2.01
C VAL A 468 -5.41 -0.22 3.36
N SER A 469 -4.72 -1.07 4.11
CA SER A 469 -5.09 -1.48 5.47
C SER A 469 -3.95 -1.24 6.47
N GLY A 470 -4.30 -1.09 7.75
CA GLY A 470 -3.33 -0.87 8.81
C GLY A 470 -3.90 -1.22 10.19
N CYS A 471 -3.03 -1.20 11.20
CA CYS A 471 -3.38 -1.39 12.61
C CYS A 471 -2.82 -0.24 13.45
N HIS A 472 -3.56 0.20 14.46
CA HIS A 472 -3.13 1.25 15.38
C HIS A 472 -3.81 1.16 16.76
N THR A 473 -3.15 1.72 17.77
CA THR A 473 -3.69 1.94 19.11
C THR A 473 -3.63 3.43 19.42
N TYR A 474 -4.80 4.07 19.48
CA TYR A 474 -4.91 5.44 19.98
C TYR A 474 -4.84 5.44 21.52
N SER A 475 -4.11 6.38 22.11
CA SER A 475 -3.98 6.47 23.58
C SER A 475 -5.18 7.11 24.28
N GLU A 476 -5.96 7.93 23.57
CA GLU A 476 -7.07 8.75 24.07
C GLU A 476 -8.25 8.65 23.09
N GLU A 477 -9.46 9.01 23.53
CA GLU A 477 -10.66 9.01 22.70
C GLU A 477 -10.78 10.24 21.79
N GLY A 478 -11.75 10.22 20.87
CA GLY A 478 -12.12 11.40 20.07
C GLY A 478 -12.05 11.19 18.56
N LYS A 479 -11.51 12.18 17.85
CA LYS A 479 -11.49 12.21 16.37
C LYS A 479 -10.15 12.67 15.83
N TYR A 480 -9.53 11.80 15.04
CA TYR A 480 -8.24 12.02 14.41
C TYR A 480 -8.39 12.03 12.89
N THR A 481 -7.64 12.89 12.20
CA THR A 481 -7.62 12.92 10.74
C THR A 481 -6.56 11.95 10.26
N ILE A 482 -6.96 10.81 9.70
CA ILE A 482 -6.05 9.89 9.05
C ILE A 482 -5.64 10.52 7.72
N LYS A 483 -4.34 10.46 7.39
CA LYS A 483 -3.82 10.74 6.05
C LYS A 483 -3.08 9.52 5.52
N VAL A 484 -3.51 9.02 4.38
CA VAL A 484 -2.82 7.95 3.66
C VAL A 484 -2.09 8.55 2.46
N THR A 485 -0.81 8.26 2.34
CA THR A 485 -0.02 8.51 1.14
C THR A 485 0.24 7.17 0.47
N ILE A 486 -0.16 7.03 -0.79
CA ILE A 486 0.13 5.90 -1.67
C ILE A 486 1.21 6.37 -2.65
N THR A 487 2.21 5.53 -2.87
CA THR A 487 3.35 5.80 -3.76
C THR A 487 3.66 4.55 -4.55
N ASP A 488 3.74 4.69 -5.87
CA ASP A 488 4.23 3.64 -6.74
C ASP A 488 5.72 3.36 -6.49
N VAL A 489 6.11 2.11 -6.58
CA VAL A 489 7.45 1.64 -6.19
C VAL A 489 8.43 1.67 -7.36
N ASP A 490 7.94 1.50 -8.59
CA ASP A 490 8.70 1.65 -9.82
C ASP A 490 8.76 3.13 -10.29
N ASN A 491 7.66 3.87 -10.22
CA ASN A 491 7.62 5.32 -10.45
C ASN A 491 7.31 6.08 -9.16
N SER A 492 8.34 6.39 -8.36
CA SER A 492 8.19 7.12 -7.10
C SER A 492 7.63 8.55 -7.22
N GLY A 493 7.49 9.07 -8.44
CA GLY A 493 6.77 10.31 -8.73
C GLY A 493 5.24 10.13 -8.79
N ASN A 494 4.76 8.94 -9.17
CA ASN A 494 3.35 8.59 -9.17
C ASN A 494 2.86 8.39 -7.72
N THR A 495 2.16 9.39 -7.19
CA THR A 495 1.72 9.42 -5.80
C THR A 495 0.30 9.96 -5.66
N ALA A 496 -0.45 9.42 -4.71
CA ALA A 496 -1.76 9.92 -4.34
C ALA A 496 -1.88 10.05 -2.82
N THR A 497 -2.46 11.15 -2.35
CA THR A 497 -2.79 11.35 -0.94
C THR A 497 -4.28 11.43 -0.74
N THR A 498 -4.80 10.78 0.29
CA THR A 498 -6.21 10.87 0.68
C THR A 498 -6.34 10.95 2.20
N SER A 499 -7.50 11.40 2.68
CA SER A 499 -7.75 11.59 4.10
C SER A 499 -9.12 11.13 4.53
N SER A 500 -9.22 10.66 5.77
CA SER A 500 -10.45 10.21 6.42
C SER A 500 -10.45 10.59 7.91
N THR A 501 -11.46 10.15 8.65
CA THR A 501 -11.56 10.36 10.10
C THR A 501 -11.54 9.02 10.81
N ALA A 502 -10.64 8.88 11.78
CA ALA A 502 -10.79 7.90 12.85
C ALA A 502 -11.76 8.45 13.89
N THR A 503 -12.73 7.64 14.31
CA THR A 503 -13.54 7.88 15.50
C THR A 503 -13.15 6.88 16.56
N VAL A 504 -12.53 7.38 17.62
CA VAL A 504 -12.07 6.58 18.76
C VAL A 504 -13.09 6.74 19.88
N ALA A 505 -13.67 5.64 20.33
CA ALA A 505 -14.56 5.61 21.47
C ALA A 505 -13.78 5.45 22.76
N ASP A 506 -14.29 6.09 23.81
CA ASP A 506 -13.87 5.89 25.20
C ASP A 506 -14.00 4.41 25.62
N ALA A 507 -13.11 3.97 26.52
CA ALA A 507 -13.07 2.62 27.04
C ALA A 507 -14.17 2.35 28.09
N ALA A 508 -14.56 1.08 28.23
CA ALA A 508 -15.65 0.70 29.13
C ALA A 508 -15.12 0.42 30.56
N LEU A 509 -15.56 1.22 31.54
CA LEU A 509 -15.26 0.97 32.95
C LEU A 509 -16.14 -0.17 33.52
N THR A 510 -15.52 -1.12 34.23
CA THR A 510 -16.24 -2.16 34.99
C THR A 510 -15.90 -2.11 36.47
N SER A 511 -16.90 -2.13 37.36
CA SER A 511 -16.70 -2.00 38.81
C SER A 511 -17.44 -3.06 39.62
N SER A 512 -16.96 -3.29 40.85
CA SER A 512 -17.53 -4.23 41.81
C SER A 512 -17.50 -3.67 43.24
N CYS A 513 -18.36 -4.22 44.11
CA CYS A 513 -18.40 -3.86 45.53
C CYS A 513 -17.31 -4.60 46.32
N THR A 514 -16.51 -3.86 47.08
CA THR A 514 -15.45 -4.37 47.96
C THR A 514 -15.79 -4.24 49.45
N MET A 515 -16.88 -3.52 49.78
CA MET A 515 -17.19 -3.14 51.17
C MET A 515 -17.71 -4.35 51.98
N PRO A 516 -17.25 -4.56 53.23
CA PRO A 516 -17.73 -5.67 54.05
C PRO A 516 -19.25 -5.61 54.29
N PRO A 517 -19.96 -6.75 54.30
CA PRO A 517 -21.42 -6.78 54.45
C PRO A 517 -21.89 -6.30 55.84
N VAL A 518 -21.00 -6.27 56.83
CA VAL A 518 -21.25 -5.73 58.18
C VAL A 518 -20.10 -4.79 58.55
N ILE A 519 -20.42 -3.58 58.99
CA ILE A 519 -19.45 -2.54 59.39
C ILE A 519 -19.87 -1.86 60.70
N THR A 520 -18.96 -1.09 61.30
CA THR A 520 -19.27 -0.25 62.47
C THR A 520 -19.88 1.09 62.05
N THR A 521 -20.36 1.90 62.99
CA THR A 521 -20.82 3.27 62.74
C THR A 521 -19.74 4.17 62.14
N THR A 522 -18.45 3.86 62.32
CA THR A 522 -17.34 4.49 61.60
C THR A 522 -16.79 3.50 60.57
N PHE A 523 -16.70 3.93 59.32
CA PHE A 523 -16.07 3.19 58.24
C PHE A 523 -14.89 3.98 57.67
N VAL A 524 -13.78 3.30 57.40
CA VAL A 524 -12.63 3.80 56.63
C VAL A 524 -12.10 2.62 55.83
N GLY A 525 -12.09 2.72 54.50
CA GLY A 525 -11.63 1.63 53.63
C GLY A 525 -12.18 1.71 52.21
N SER A 526 -11.97 0.64 51.46
CA SER A 526 -12.45 0.48 50.08
C SER A 526 -13.98 0.36 50.01
N THR A 527 -14.59 1.06 49.04
CA THR A 527 -16.01 1.01 48.72
C THR A 527 -16.29 0.49 47.31
N ALA A 528 -15.29 0.45 46.44
CA ALA A 528 -15.33 -0.25 45.14
C ALA A 528 -13.93 -0.60 44.63
N GLU A 529 -13.86 -1.62 43.81
CA GLU A 529 -12.73 -1.89 42.89
C GLU A 529 -13.26 -1.76 41.46
N PHE A 530 -12.49 -1.16 40.56
CA PHE A 530 -12.83 -1.07 39.15
C PHE A 530 -11.62 -1.34 38.24
N THR A 531 -11.89 -1.72 37.00
CA THR A 531 -10.90 -1.81 35.93
C THR A 531 -11.37 -0.95 34.76
N ASP A 532 -10.39 -0.39 34.09
CA ASP A 532 -10.55 0.30 32.82
C ASP A 532 -10.30 -0.67 31.65
N GLY A 533 -10.99 -0.45 30.53
CA GLY A 533 -10.76 -1.16 29.27
C GLY A 533 -9.58 -0.59 28.47
N SER A 534 -9.08 0.61 28.80
CA SER A 534 -7.93 1.22 28.15
C SER A 534 -6.62 0.62 28.67
N SER A 535 -5.68 0.32 27.78
CA SER A 535 -4.30 -0.01 28.21
C SER A 535 -3.44 1.22 28.54
N THR A 536 -3.92 2.42 28.23
CA THR A 536 -3.24 3.70 28.44
C THR A 536 -3.78 4.53 29.60
N GLY A 537 -4.99 4.23 30.09
CA GLY A 537 -5.67 4.98 31.15
C GLY A 537 -4.87 5.16 32.45
N THR A 538 -5.05 6.31 33.09
CA THR A 538 -4.24 6.80 34.21
C THR A 538 -5.09 7.37 35.35
N LEU A 539 -4.48 7.57 36.53
CA LEU A 539 -5.20 8.09 37.70
C LEU A 539 -5.76 9.52 37.55
N SER A 540 -5.34 10.31 36.54
CA SER A 540 -5.93 11.64 36.30
C SER A 540 -7.30 11.58 35.62
N ASP A 541 -7.62 10.43 35.01
CA ASP A 541 -8.74 10.31 34.07
C ASP A 541 -10.00 9.86 34.82
N PHE A 542 -9.82 9.32 36.03
CA PHE A 542 -10.91 8.83 36.88
C PHE A 542 -11.28 9.80 38.01
N SER A 543 -12.58 9.91 38.26
CA SER A 543 -13.13 10.57 39.45
C SER A 543 -14.20 9.71 40.11
N ALA A 544 -14.24 9.69 41.45
CA ALA A 544 -15.18 8.88 42.21
C ALA A 544 -16.00 9.68 43.22
N THR A 545 -17.28 9.35 43.34
CA THR A 545 -18.20 9.86 44.36
C THR A 545 -18.88 8.71 45.08
N ILE A 546 -18.84 8.73 46.41
CA ILE A 546 -19.45 7.72 47.28
C ILE A 546 -20.71 8.33 47.89
N SER A 547 -21.86 7.71 47.65
CA SER A 547 -23.12 7.98 48.34
C SER A 547 -23.29 6.93 49.43
N TRP A 548 -23.38 7.35 50.69
CA TRP A 548 -23.32 6.44 51.84
C TRP A 548 -24.66 5.78 52.20
N GLY A 549 -25.72 6.06 51.46
CA GLY A 549 -27.06 5.51 51.66
C GLY A 549 -27.91 6.21 52.72
N ASP A 550 -27.37 7.25 53.38
CA ASP A 550 -28.00 8.00 54.48
C ASP A 550 -28.30 9.48 54.12
N THR A 551 -28.40 9.76 52.82
CA THR A 551 -28.46 11.09 52.19
C THR A 551 -27.16 11.90 52.15
N THR A 552 -26.07 11.40 52.75
CA THR A 552 -24.74 12.03 52.65
C THR A 552 -23.88 11.42 51.55
N SER A 553 -22.91 12.19 51.07
CA SER A 553 -21.92 11.75 50.08
C SER A 553 -20.54 12.39 50.33
N SER A 554 -19.51 11.76 49.79
CA SER A 554 -18.13 12.26 49.79
C SER A 554 -17.43 11.94 48.47
N MET A 555 -16.31 12.62 48.19
CA MET A 555 -15.38 12.17 47.15
C MET A 555 -14.75 10.84 47.58
N GLY A 556 -14.48 9.95 46.62
CA GLY A 556 -13.62 8.79 46.80
C GLY A 556 -12.16 9.12 46.52
N THR A 557 -11.24 8.43 47.21
CA THR A 557 -9.80 8.45 46.89
C THR A 557 -9.50 7.24 46.02
N ILE A 558 -8.99 7.46 44.80
CA ILE A 558 -8.63 6.39 43.87
C ILE A 558 -7.13 6.09 43.97
N VAL A 559 -6.77 4.81 44.03
CA VAL A 559 -5.38 4.30 43.96
C VAL A 559 -5.34 3.04 43.10
N GLY A 560 -4.16 2.60 42.66
CA GLY A 560 -4.00 1.41 41.81
C GLY A 560 -3.65 1.75 40.36
N GLY A 561 -4.01 0.88 39.41
CA GLY A 561 -3.63 1.00 38.00
C GLY A 561 -2.12 0.83 37.75
N PRO A 562 -1.58 1.37 36.64
CA PRO A 562 -2.27 2.02 35.52
C PRO A 562 -2.82 1.02 34.46
N GLY A 563 -3.54 1.54 33.47
CA GLY A 563 -4.13 0.78 32.36
C GLY A 563 -5.09 -0.31 32.84
N LEU A 564 -4.93 -1.52 32.31
CA LEU A 564 -5.79 -2.69 32.59
C LEU A 564 -5.64 -3.27 34.02
N LEU A 565 -4.81 -2.69 34.90
CA LEU A 565 -4.69 -3.12 36.29
C LEU A 565 -5.85 -2.54 37.14
N PRO A 566 -6.33 -3.26 38.17
CA PRO A 566 -7.41 -2.76 39.01
C PRO A 566 -7.05 -1.48 39.78
N TYR A 567 -8.10 -0.67 40.01
CA TYR A 567 -8.11 0.55 40.79
C TYR A 567 -9.03 0.37 42.00
N ASP A 568 -8.56 0.76 43.18
CA ASP A 568 -9.32 0.77 44.44
C ASP A 568 -9.87 2.17 44.72
N VAL A 569 -11.15 2.26 45.05
CA VAL A 569 -11.82 3.49 45.49
C VAL A 569 -12.09 3.38 46.99
N SER A 570 -11.52 4.29 47.77
CA SER A 570 -11.64 4.30 49.22
C SER A 570 -12.25 5.59 49.76
N GLY A 571 -12.86 5.51 50.94
CA GLY A 571 -13.50 6.65 51.61
C GLY A 571 -13.60 6.48 53.12
N SER A 572 -14.11 7.50 53.79
CA SER A 572 -14.42 7.46 55.23
C SER A 572 -15.77 8.09 55.54
N HIS A 573 -16.52 7.49 56.46
CA HIS A 573 -17.85 7.96 56.88
C HIS A 573 -18.17 7.64 58.33
N ASN A 574 -19.06 8.44 58.92
CA ASN A 574 -19.63 8.24 60.25
C ASN A 574 -21.15 8.22 60.18
N TYR A 575 -21.74 7.03 60.23
CA TYR A 575 -23.17 6.81 60.29
C TYR A 575 -23.75 7.27 61.63
N SER A 576 -24.79 8.10 61.57
CA SER A 576 -25.51 8.60 62.76
C SER A 576 -26.49 7.58 63.36
N THR A 577 -26.82 6.51 62.63
CA THR A 577 -27.76 5.46 63.01
C THR A 577 -27.27 4.08 62.57
N THR A 578 -27.78 3.04 63.23
CA THR A 578 -27.56 1.63 62.85
C THR A 578 -28.67 1.14 61.92
N GLY A 579 -28.36 0.22 61.01
CA GLY A 579 -29.34 -0.33 60.07
C GLY A 579 -28.71 -0.82 58.77
N THR A 580 -29.56 -1.16 57.79
CA THR A 580 -29.12 -1.51 56.44
C THR A 580 -29.02 -0.26 55.57
N PHE A 581 -27.88 -0.06 54.90
CA PHE A 581 -27.62 1.04 53.98
C PHE A 581 -27.20 0.51 52.61
N THR A 582 -27.63 1.18 51.55
CA THR A 582 -27.16 0.93 50.18
C THR A 582 -26.15 2.02 49.82
N VAL A 583 -24.87 1.65 49.83
CA VAL A 583 -23.77 2.51 49.43
C VAL A 583 -23.57 2.37 47.92
N THR A 584 -23.50 3.50 47.21
CA THR A 584 -23.19 3.50 45.77
C THR A 584 -21.93 4.30 45.50
N THR A 585 -20.93 3.66 44.92
CA THR A 585 -19.69 4.30 44.44
C THR A 585 -19.85 4.52 42.94
N THR A 586 -19.98 5.78 42.51
CA THR A 586 -20.01 6.15 41.09
C THR A 586 -18.59 6.54 40.66
N ILE A 587 -18.05 5.84 39.67
CA ILE A 587 -16.75 6.14 39.05
C ILE A 587 -17.02 6.66 37.64
N LYS A 588 -16.35 7.75 37.27
CA LYS A 588 -16.44 8.41 35.97
C LYS A 588 -15.07 8.58 35.36
N ASP A 589 -15.00 8.32 34.07
CA ASP A 589 -13.93 8.74 33.18
C ASP A 589 -14.08 10.22 32.76
N VAL A 590 -12.99 10.82 32.31
CA VAL A 590 -12.96 12.09 31.57
C VAL A 590 -13.55 11.90 30.17
N GLY A 591 -13.31 10.76 29.51
CA GLY A 591 -13.86 10.44 28.19
C GLY A 591 -15.39 10.30 28.15
N GLY A 592 -16.02 10.10 29.32
CA GLY A 592 -17.46 10.06 29.52
C GLY A 592 -18.04 8.70 29.96
N SER A 593 -17.22 7.65 30.00
CA SER A 593 -17.52 6.33 30.52
C SER A 593 -17.84 6.42 32.02
N GLN A 594 -18.81 5.62 32.48
CA GLN A 594 -19.25 5.65 33.86
C GLN A 594 -19.68 4.27 34.32
N THR A 595 -19.25 3.90 35.53
CA THR A 595 -19.66 2.66 36.20
C THR A 595 -20.11 2.94 37.63
N VAL A 596 -20.94 2.07 38.20
CA VAL A 596 -21.50 2.24 39.55
C VAL A 596 -21.47 0.92 40.31
N ALA A 597 -20.57 0.83 41.30
CA ALA A 597 -20.56 -0.26 42.25
C ALA A 597 -21.63 -0.01 43.34
N THR A 598 -22.41 -1.05 43.66
CA THR A 598 -23.46 -0.99 44.69
C THR A 598 -23.16 -2.00 45.80
N CYS A 599 -23.06 -1.52 47.03
CA CYS A 599 -22.85 -2.31 48.24
C CYS A 599 -24.09 -2.24 49.14
N HIS A 600 -24.58 -3.38 49.62
CA HIS A 600 -25.58 -3.44 50.68
C HIS A 600 -24.88 -3.82 51.98
N VAL A 601 -24.87 -2.90 52.96
CA VAL A 601 -24.14 -3.09 54.22
C VAL A 601 -25.05 -2.95 55.43
N PHE A 602 -24.76 -3.71 56.47
CA PHE A 602 -25.39 -3.57 57.77
C PHE A 602 -24.45 -2.82 58.73
N VAL A 603 -24.82 -1.60 59.09
CA VAL A 603 -24.11 -0.79 60.09
C VAL A 603 -24.58 -1.21 61.47
N ALA A 604 -23.69 -1.87 62.20
CA ALA A 604 -23.91 -2.27 63.58
C ALA A 604 -23.29 -1.26 64.56
N GLY A 605 -23.99 -1.03 65.67
CA GLY A 605 -23.46 -0.24 66.78
C GLY A 605 -22.46 -1.06 67.58
N PHE A 606 -21.17 -0.87 67.32
CA PHE A 606 -20.12 -1.36 68.21
C PHE A 606 -19.79 -0.27 69.23
N PRO A 607 -19.79 -0.57 70.54
CA PRO A 607 -19.31 0.37 71.53
C PRO A 607 -17.80 0.57 71.39
N THR A 608 -17.37 1.78 71.71
CA THR A 608 -15.98 2.25 71.62
C THR A 608 -15.09 1.59 72.69
N ALA A 609 -13.88 2.11 72.93
CA ALA A 609 -12.87 1.57 73.87
C ALA A 609 -13.34 1.33 75.33
N ASN A 610 -14.57 1.71 75.68
CA ASN A 610 -15.22 1.43 76.97
C ASN A 610 -16.08 0.13 76.97
N GLY A 611 -16.21 -0.56 75.84
CA GLY A 611 -16.67 -1.95 75.73
C GLY A 611 -18.20 -2.18 75.64
N GLY A 612 -18.54 -3.38 75.16
CA GLY A 612 -19.89 -3.92 75.02
C GLY A 612 -20.06 -4.75 73.74
N THR A 613 -21.24 -5.34 73.55
CA THR A 613 -21.33 -6.66 72.90
C THR A 613 -22.53 -6.78 71.96
N PHE A 614 -22.37 -7.53 70.87
CA PHE A 614 -23.47 -8.24 70.21
C PHE A 614 -23.06 -9.68 69.88
N VAL A 615 -24.02 -10.49 69.46
CA VAL A 615 -23.83 -11.92 69.14
C VAL A 615 -24.11 -12.14 67.65
N ILE A 616 -23.20 -12.86 66.99
CA ILE A 616 -23.53 -13.71 65.84
C ILE A 616 -23.13 -15.12 66.26
N GLY A 617 -24.02 -16.09 66.06
CA GLY A 617 -23.72 -17.50 66.19
C GLY A 617 -24.10 -18.21 64.90
N ASP A 618 -23.14 -18.89 64.28
CA ASP A 618 -23.29 -19.70 63.08
C ASP A 618 -23.48 -21.20 63.39
N LEU A 619 -23.75 -21.53 64.66
CA LEU A 619 -23.90 -22.87 65.25
C LEU A 619 -22.60 -23.70 65.36
N GLU A 620 -21.42 -23.17 65.01
CA GLU A 620 -20.15 -23.89 65.15
C GLU A 620 -19.36 -23.49 66.42
N ALA A 621 -18.82 -24.48 67.13
CA ALA A 621 -18.22 -24.31 68.46
C ALA A 621 -16.70 -24.53 68.47
N GLY A 622 -15.93 -23.47 68.30
CA GLY A 622 -14.46 -23.48 68.40
C GLY A 622 -13.95 -23.44 69.85
N LEU A 623 -13.30 -24.52 70.31
CA LEU A 623 -12.62 -24.57 71.61
C LEU A 623 -11.29 -23.81 71.59
N GLY A 624 -11.13 -22.79 72.44
CA GLY A 624 -9.80 -22.24 72.78
C GLY A 624 -9.72 -20.75 73.11
N ASN A 625 -10.68 -19.93 72.67
CA ASN A 625 -10.67 -18.48 72.90
C ASN A 625 -11.74 -18.04 73.91
N HIS A 626 -11.38 -17.13 74.81
CA HIS A 626 -12.26 -16.65 75.88
C HIS A 626 -13.28 -15.60 75.40
N VAL A 627 -14.53 -15.72 75.85
CA VAL A 627 -15.57 -14.68 75.73
C VAL A 627 -15.97 -14.21 77.13
N THR A 628 -16.13 -12.90 77.33
CA THR A 628 -16.60 -12.29 78.59
C THR A 628 -17.97 -11.63 78.37
N TRP A 629 -18.91 -11.74 79.32
CA TRP A 629 -20.34 -11.55 79.04
C TRP A 629 -21.11 -10.67 80.04
N TRP A 630 -21.83 -9.66 79.51
CA TRP A 630 -22.76 -8.71 80.16
C TRP A 630 -23.67 -8.10 79.05
N SER A 631 -24.93 -7.65 79.24
CA SER A 631 -25.90 -7.77 80.35
C SER A 631 -27.37 -7.58 79.84
N SER A 632 -28.37 -7.77 80.71
CA SER A 632 -29.81 -7.96 80.38
C SER A 632 -30.63 -6.71 79.97
N GLN A 633 -30.03 -5.62 79.47
CA GLN A 633 -30.74 -4.37 79.13
C GLN A 633 -30.86 -4.09 77.60
N TRP A 634 -30.43 -5.01 76.73
CA TRP A 634 -30.34 -4.82 75.27
C TRP A 634 -31.62 -4.27 74.61
N ALA A 635 -32.80 -4.70 75.09
CA ALA A 635 -34.12 -4.25 74.63
C ALA A 635 -34.42 -2.74 74.81
N LYS A 636 -33.63 -1.99 75.59
CA LYS A 636 -33.86 -0.55 75.84
C LYS A 636 -33.05 0.38 74.93
N ILE A 637 -32.09 -0.16 74.17
CA ILE A 637 -31.13 0.61 73.37
C ILE A 637 -31.22 0.30 71.87
N ASN A 638 -31.96 -0.74 71.46
CA ASN A 638 -32.36 -0.99 70.08
C ASN A 638 -33.89 -0.88 69.95
N GLN A 639 -34.37 0.01 69.09
CA GLN A 639 -35.76 -0.06 68.62
C GLN A 639 -35.83 -1.04 67.45
N MET A 640 -36.78 -1.97 67.50
CA MET A 640 -37.11 -2.82 66.37
C MET A 640 -37.95 -2.00 65.37
N SER A 641 -38.04 -2.43 64.11
CA SER A 641 -38.84 -1.76 63.08
C SER A 641 -40.34 -1.64 63.41
N GLY A 642 -40.83 -2.39 64.42
CA GLY A 642 -42.19 -2.30 64.98
C GLY A 642 -42.30 -1.61 66.35
N GLY A 643 -41.26 -0.98 66.88
CA GLY A 643 -41.25 -0.30 68.18
C GLY A 643 -40.34 -0.95 69.24
N PRO A 644 -40.54 -0.64 70.54
CA PRO A 644 -39.76 -1.22 71.63
C PRO A 644 -39.89 -2.75 71.67
N ALA A 645 -38.78 -3.46 71.89
CA ALA A 645 -38.82 -4.91 72.08
C ALA A 645 -39.72 -5.27 73.28
N PRO A 646 -40.65 -6.24 73.15
CA PRO A 646 -41.58 -6.57 74.21
C PRO A 646 -40.86 -7.16 75.43
N SER A 647 -41.43 -6.99 76.63
CA SER A 647 -40.85 -7.46 77.89
C SER A 647 -40.68 -8.99 78.00
N SER A 648 -41.24 -9.74 77.06
CA SER A 648 -41.05 -11.18 76.88
C SER A 648 -39.72 -11.54 76.17
N MET A 649 -39.01 -10.58 75.58
CA MET A 649 -37.72 -10.81 74.90
C MET A 649 -36.60 -10.98 75.95
N LYS A 650 -36.55 -12.18 76.57
CA LYS A 650 -35.53 -12.54 77.55
C LYS A 650 -34.22 -12.92 76.84
N GLY A 651 -33.12 -12.27 77.22
CA GLY A 651 -31.78 -12.75 76.87
C GLY A 651 -31.46 -14.07 77.56
N PHE A 652 -30.76 -14.97 76.88
CA PHE A 652 -30.38 -16.29 77.39
C PHE A 652 -29.34 -16.20 78.53
N ALA A 653 -29.80 -16.14 79.78
CA ALA A 653 -29.05 -16.53 80.98
C ALA A 653 -30.00 -16.61 82.18
N GLY A 654 -30.51 -17.81 82.49
CA GLY A 654 -31.25 -18.06 83.74
C GLY A 654 -30.28 -18.29 84.90
N PHE A 655 -30.40 -17.51 85.98
CA PHE A 655 -29.72 -17.77 87.25
C PHE A 655 -30.47 -18.80 88.12
N GLU A 656 -31.49 -19.45 87.56
CA GLU A 656 -32.60 -20.05 88.30
C GLU A 656 -32.26 -21.46 88.84
N ASP A 657 -31.29 -22.16 88.22
CA ASP A 657 -30.95 -23.56 88.52
C ASP A 657 -29.66 -23.77 89.33
N MET A 658 -29.00 -22.70 89.79
CA MET A 658 -27.83 -22.79 90.69
C MET A 658 -28.12 -22.21 92.09
N PRO A 659 -28.41 -23.04 93.10
CA PRO A 659 -28.49 -22.58 94.48
C PRO A 659 -27.09 -22.25 95.01
N LEU A 660 -26.72 -20.96 95.01
CA LEU A 660 -25.47 -20.48 95.60
C LEU A 660 -25.42 -20.80 97.10
N PRO A 661 -24.32 -21.37 97.62
CA PRO A 661 -24.16 -21.58 99.07
C PRO A 661 -24.07 -20.23 99.79
N SER A 662 -24.71 -20.15 100.96
CA SER A 662 -24.74 -18.95 101.81
C SER A 662 -23.76 -19.08 102.99
N PRO A 663 -22.92 -18.06 103.29
CA PRO A 663 -22.80 -16.79 102.58
C PRO A 663 -22.08 -16.90 101.23
N ILE A 664 -22.45 -16.02 100.29
CA ILE A 664 -21.92 -16.00 98.92
C ILE A 664 -20.39 -15.80 98.96
N PRO A 665 -19.59 -16.67 98.31
CA PRO A 665 -18.14 -16.51 98.25
C PRO A 665 -17.69 -15.24 97.49
N PRO A 666 -16.47 -14.73 97.71
CA PRO A 666 -15.89 -13.67 96.88
C PRO A 666 -15.89 -14.06 95.40
N LEU A 667 -16.13 -13.08 94.51
CA LEU A 667 -16.28 -13.25 93.05
C LEU A 667 -15.18 -14.12 92.40
N THR A 668 -13.94 -14.06 92.91
CA THR A 668 -12.80 -14.85 92.41
C THR A 668 -12.96 -16.37 92.59
N LYS A 669 -13.87 -16.84 93.44
CA LYS A 669 -14.19 -18.27 93.62
C LYS A 669 -15.35 -18.79 92.77
N LEU A 670 -16.00 -17.94 91.96
CA LEU A 670 -17.02 -18.34 91.00
C LEU A 670 -16.44 -18.58 89.59
N CYS A 671 -15.16 -18.26 89.37
CA CYS A 671 -14.46 -18.56 88.12
C CYS A 671 -14.21 -20.07 87.98
N GLY A 672 -14.56 -20.63 86.81
CA GLY A 672 -14.27 -22.02 86.45
C GLY A 672 -15.39 -23.04 86.71
N MET A 673 -16.60 -22.61 87.08
CA MET A 673 -17.77 -23.50 87.16
C MET A 673 -18.46 -23.68 85.80
N THR A 674 -19.03 -24.86 85.56
CA THR A 674 -19.85 -25.16 84.38
C THR A 674 -21.25 -24.56 84.54
N TRP A 675 -21.74 -23.89 83.50
CA TRP A 675 -23.11 -23.34 83.46
C TRP A 675 -23.92 -24.11 82.40
N THR A 676 -25.20 -24.33 82.69
CA THR A 676 -26.17 -24.95 81.77
C THR A 676 -27.24 -23.93 81.38
N THR A 677 -27.70 -24.00 80.14
CA THR A 677 -28.83 -23.21 79.62
C THR A 677 -29.97 -24.15 79.25
N ASP A 678 -31.19 -23.86 79.70
CA ASP A 678 -32.38 -24.55 79.23
C ASP A 678 -32.83 -24.04 77.85
N THR A 679 -33.45 -24.94 77.07
CA THR A 679 -34.01 -24.60 75.75
C THR A 679 -35.27 -23.75 75.89
N GLY A 680 -35.21 -22.49 75.49
CA GLY A 680 -36.35 -21.56 75.55
C GLY A 680 -37.55 -22.00 74.69
N ASN A 681 -38.74 -22.00 75.29
CA ASN A 681 -40.00 -22.53 74.71
C ASN A 681 -40.70 -21.53 73.75
N SER A 682 -39.97 -20.56 73.19
CA SER A 682 -40.55 -19.48 72.38
C SER A 682 -40.99 -20.00 71.01
N SER A 683 -42.26 -19.78 70.64
CA SER A 683 -42.69 -19.97 69.25
C SER A 683 -42.02 -18.92 68.34
N PRO A 684 -41.69 -19.26 67.07
CA PRO A 684 -41.17 -18.29 66.11
C PRO A 684 -42.14 -17.13 65.85
N PRO A 685 -41.64 -15.97 65.37
CA PRO A 685 -42.48 -14.93 64.77
C PRO A 685 -43.13 -15.40 63.45
#